data_AF-A0AAT9SM16-F1
#
_entry.id   AF-A0AAT9SM16-F1
#
_cell.length_a   1.000
_cell.length_b   1.000
_cell.length_c   1.000
_cell.angle_alpha   90.00
_cell.angle_beta   90.00
_cell.angle_gamma   90.00
#
_symmetry.space_group_name_H-M   'P 1'
#
loop_
_entity.id
_entity.type
_entity.pdbx_description
1 polymer ?
#
loop_
_entity_poly.entity_id
_entity_poly.type
_entity_poly.pdbx_seq_one_letter_code
_entity_poly.pdbx_strand_id
1 'polypeptide(L)'
;MAPSRPSTHFAGSTPLHADDIRHGTGASDECLPATTQTRAVESDTENLAMGRFARFSRASSLVGGTQPVPTPVRTHALGIGDYASLAIGRYARFSRPSSNLIGGTQPQRDVATSVQKSVSAAPQPASSTLNLEFFTVRQGSPDSGSFSIPKAPAHTDKLRWLRPGEPVTVAGITLSDGMIYTGAKNPRFRQSEPSFIDTSLKVATSHVDLATTLTFYWSTYDDLDPKERRGYLQWLAGGRCDPKAGSGYVFMFFHGLERRLLVDTQSDAEAREDCIAIKAEIERLISLYYQHASFCSQALRLLEHLDMPAISERMYLLEPPTKSAGRYEMPTLTRVALGQMAKDKYPLNSGWALAWAMTDPNISRRKPIVRCSDLFQRLFKAEYTQRYPGGLKVLNNKTRLRITYPASSPYLDVPPIPVGDLPDVSVTSGIRKKLQPIVEECTELLTPFSRYVGRNVETPDKYDALEGLLLLPIFLWPEYAKHELEKLQSDVDSDAIALTFNELAQRFKSDGALPRNQITALARVLEGLNIGMEPDVLAGSRAKTEEHVVLFETEPDEPALRATTDYSVALTTLDIATSVAASGGTNQAQSALLDQHIDSWTHFSVTHRKRLKAYQLLQRLQPPTLSSLKKRIAALQHDEKRTIGYFLAQLAQADGTVTPQQVKLLERAYKALQLDTTSLYSDLHGAASSASGGIISARRSLPASTGADGKKHGSGIVLDMHKVAQLQRETAAVSALLANVFKGDQEDEQISAEATAQNASDAETHLYGLDTEHSAFLRLLVSRNAWTRQALENATATMDLMLDGALEQINDMAFELFDMPVSEGDDPIEINPDILSELTL
;
A
#
# COMPACT_ATOMS: atom_id res chain seq x y z
N MET A 1 41.59 -28.81 -16.42
CA MET A 1 41.66 -30.29 -16.34
C MET A 1 40.60 -30.76 -15.34
N ALA A 2 39.63 -31.56 -15.80
CA ALA A 2 38.98 -32.62 -15.01
C ALA A 2 39.76 -33.95 -15.25
N PRO A 3 39.36 -35.21 -14.91
CA PRO A 3 38.09 -35.80 -14.38
C PRO A 3 38.22 -36.21 -12.87
N SER A 4 37.46 -37.09 -12.19
CA SER A 4 36.42 -38.13 -12.48
C SER A 4 35.43 -38.20 -11.28
N ARG A 5 34.15 -38.66 -11.30
CA ARG A 5 33.40 -39.82 -11.87
C ARG A 5 33.63 -41.19 -11.18
N PRO A 6 32.63 -42.13 -11.12
CA PRO A 6 31.16 -41.95 -11.15
C PRO A 6 30.25 -42.98 -10.38
N SER A 7 28.95 -42.65 -10.26
CA SER A 7 27.72 -43.47 -10.48
C SER A 7 27.40 -44.81 -9.77
N THR A 8 26.11 -44.97 -9.40
CA THR A 8 25.22 -46.06 -9.89
C THR A 8 23.74 -45.63 -9.96
N HIS A 9 23.01 -46.10 -10.97
CA HIS A 9 21.56 -45.93 -11.19
C HIS A 9 20.74 -47.08 -10.58
N PHE A 10 19.42 -46.89 -10.45
CA PHE A 10 18.42 -47.93 -10.81
C PHE A 10 17.13 -47.29 -11.35
N ALA A 11 16.47 -47.94 -12.32
CA ALA A 11 15.21 -47.54 -12.92
C ALA A 11 14.45 -48.76 -13.48
N GLY A 12 13.11 -48.67 -13.58
CA GLY A 12 12.20 -49.70 -14.11
C GLY A 12 11.58 -50.62 -13.04
N SER A 13 10.34 -51.12 -13.16
CA SER A 13 9.34 -50.93 -14.24
C SER A 13 7.96 -51.52 -13.88
N THR A 14 6.91 -50.68 -13.92
CA THR A 14 5.55 -50.91 -14.52
C THR A 14 4.68 -52.15 -14.07
N PRO A 15 3.39 -52.33 -14.49
CA PRO A 15 2.29 -52.42 -13.51
C PRO A 15 1.42 -53.70 -13.63
N LEU A 16 0.34 -53.79 -12.83
CA LEU A 16 -0.74 -54.77 -13.02
C LEU A 16 -2.13 -54.10 -13.00
N HIS A 17 -2.94 -54.47 -14.00
CA HIS A 17 -4.37 -54.18 -14.15
C HIS A 17 -5.19 -55.34 -13.56
N ALA A 18 -6.37 -55.06 -13.00
CA ALA A 18 -7.45 -56.03 -12.87
C ALA A 18 -8.80 -55.29 -12.74
N ASP A 19 -9.81 -55.73 -13.48
CA ASP A 19 -11.09 -55.03 -13.66
C ASP A 19 -12.24 -55.60 -12.79
N ASP A 20 -13.32 -54.81 -12.73
CA ASP A 20 -14.75 -55.16 -12.60
C ASP A 20 -15.28 -55.99 -11.39
N ILE A 21 -16.36 -55.49 -10.77
CA ILE A 21 -17.75 -55.98 -10.98
C ILE A 21 -18.77 -55.03 -10.28
N ARG A 22 -20.04 -55.07 -10.75
CA ARG A 22 -21.12 -54.08 -10.55
C ARG A 22 -22.16 -54.42 -9.44
N HIS A 23 -23.06 -53.44 -9.21
CA HIS A 23 -24.38 -53.48 -8.53
C HIS A 23 -24.38 -53.32 -6.99
N GLY A 24 -25.29 -52.55 -6.36
CA GLY A 24 -26.31 -51.62 -6.88
C GLY A 24 -27.40 -51.27 -5.83
N THR A 25 -28.13 -50.15 -6.01
CA THR A 25 -29.29 -49.67 -5.20
C THR A 25 -29.01 -49.31 -3.72
N GLY A 26 -29.68 -48.36 -3.04
CA GLY A 26 -30.72 -47.37 -3.39
C GLY A 26 -31.17 -46.59 -2.13
N ALA A 27 -32.07 -45.60 -2.26
CA ALA A 27 -32.62 -44.70 -1.22
C ALA A 27 -31.61 -43.65 -0.64
N SER A 28 -31.75 -42.32 -0.75
CA SER A 28 -32.87 -41.35 -0.62
C SER A 28 -33.03 -40.77 0.79
N ASP A 29 -32.63 -39.50 0.98
CA ASP A 29 -33.51 -38.47 1.56
C ASP A 29 -32.95 -37.04 1.34
N GLU A 30 -33.87 -36.06 1.25
CA GLU A 30 -33.57 -34.64 1.03
C GLU A 30 -33.38 -33.90 2.37
N CYS A 31 -32.47 -32.91 2.42
CA CYS A 31 -32.69 -31.73 3.26
C CYS A 31 -31.92 -30.49 2.76
N LEU A 32 -32.52 -29.31 2.98
CA LEU A 32 -32.14 -28.01 2.42
C LEU A 32 -30.99 -27.31 3.19
N PRO A 33 -30.31 -26.30 2.59
CA PRO A 33 -29.14 -25.67 3.19
C PRO A 33 -29.48 -24.73 4.35
N ALA A 34 -28.65 -24.76 5.39
CA ALA A 34 -28.78 -23.90 6.57
C ALA A 34 -28.30 -22.46 6.27
N THR A 35 -29.14 -21.49 6.64
CA THR A 35 -28.99 -20.06 6.35
C THR A 35 -27.83 -19.39 7.08
N THR A 36 -27.04 -18.59 6.37
CA THR A 36 -26.00 -17.73 6.94
C THR A 36 -26.60 -16.65 7.86
N GLN A 37 -26.50 -16.84 9.18
CA GLN A 37 -26.80 -15.77 10.14
C GLN A 37 -25.54 -14.94 10.43
N THR A 38 -25.49 -13.74 9.87
CA THR A 38 -24.60 -12.67 10.34
C THR A 38 -24.97 -12.27 11.77
N ARG A 39 -24.15 -12.68 12.74
CA ARG A 39 -24.34 -12.36 14.16
C ARG A 39 -23.52 -11.13 14.53
N ALA A 40 -24.14 -9.96 14.53
CA ALA A 40 -23.55 -8.73 15.05
C ALA A 40 -23.62 -8.72 16.58
N VAL A 41 -22.46 -8.76 17.24
CA VAL A 41 -22.29 -8.63 18.70
C VAL A 41 -20.97 -7.89 18.97
N GLU A 42 -20.96 -7.00 19.96
CA GLU A 42 -19.78 -6.38 20.59
C GLU A 42 -18.81 -5.58 19.68
N SER A 43 -19.28 -4.42 19.20
CA SER A 43 -18.37 -3.33 18.73
C SER A 43 -18.64 -1.95 19.37
N ASP A 44 -19.76 -1.77 20.08
CA ASP A 44 -20.14 -0.48 20.68
C ASP A 44 -19.51 -0.21 22.05
N THR A 45 -18.96 -1.22 22.72
CA THR A 45 -18.30 -1.09 24.04
C THR A 45 -16.85 -0.62 23.94
N GLU A 46 -16.11 -0.99 22.87
CA GLU A 46 -14.71 -0.59 22.69
C GLU A 46 -14.57 0.87 22.18
N ASN A 47 -15.51 1.33 21.35
CA ASN A 47 -15.44 2.66 20.73
C ASN A 47 -15.62 3.84 21.71
N LEU A 48 -16.17 3.63 22.91
CA LEU A 48 -16.30 4.68 23.93
C LEU A 48 -14.98 5.01 24.67
N ALA A 49 -13.93 4.18 24.53
CA ALA A 49 -12.74 4.26 25.39
C ALA A 49 -11.59 5.14 24.84
N MET A 50 -11.61 5.55 23.57
CA MET A 50 -10.50 6.29 22.94
C MET A 50 -10.44 7.79 23.27
N GLY A 51 -11.44 8.34 23.98
CA GLY A 51 -11.59 9.77 24.23
C GLY A 51 -11.69 10.17 25.69
N ARG A 52 -10.74 9.76 26.56
CA ARG A 52 -10.76 10.14 28.00
C ARG A 52 -9.43 10.05 28.78
N PHE A 53 -8.34 10.64 28.26
CA PHE A 53 -7.15 10.90 29.08
C PHE A 53 -7.34 12.13 30.01
N ALA A 54 -8.23 12.01 30.99
CA ALA A 54 -8.38 13.00 32.05
C ALA A 54 -7.30 12.78 33.13
N ARG A 55 -6.34 13.72 33.22
CA ARG A 55 -5.27 13.68 34.23
C ARG A 55 -5.85 13.87 35.64
N PHE A 56 -5.75 12.86 36.50
CA PHE A 56 -6.06 12.99 37.93
C PHE A 56 -4.87 13.53 38.72
N SER A 57 -4.83 14.84 38.91
CA SER A 57 -3.90 15.48 39.86
C SER A 57 -4.45 15.40 41.28
N ARG A 58 -3.64 14.89 42.23
CA ARG A 58 -4.02 14.74 43.64
C ARG A 58 -4.13 16.11 44.32
N ALA A 59 -5.27 16.41 44.95
CA ALA A 59 -5.47 17.68 45.65
C ALA A 59 -4.78 17.69 47.03
N SER A 60 -4.05 18.76 47.33
CA SER A 60 -3.46 19.02 48.65
C SER A 60 -4.50 19.64 49.61
N SER A 61 -4.37 19.34 50.90
CA SER A 61 -5.28 19.76 51.96
C SER A 61 -5.25 21.27 52.24
N LEU A 62 -6.41 21.93 52.19
CA LEU A 62 -6.64 23.23 52.82
C LEU A 62 -7.95 23.22 53.63
N VAL A 63 -7.92 23.89 54.77
CA VAL A 63 -9.00 23.95 55.77
C VAL A 63 -9.73 25.29 55.64
N GLY A 64 -11.06 25.27 55.68
CA GLY A 64 -11.89 26.48 55.74
C GLY A 64 -13.28 26.22 55.14
N GLY A 65 -14.33 26.29 55.94
CA GLY A 65 -15.70 25.97 55.51
C GLY A 65 -16.68 27.12 55.76
N THR A 66 -17.77 27.13 54.99
CA THR A 66 -18.99 27.91 55.22
C THR A 66 -20.20 27.17 54.66
N GLN A 67 -21.31 27.12 55.39
CA GLN A 67 -22.58 26.52 54.94
C GLN A 67 -23.54 27.57 54.33
N PRO A 68 -24.41 27.20 53.36
CA PRO A 68 -25.54 28.02 52.94
C PRO A 68 -26.86 27.62 53.64
N VAL A 69 -27.73 28.60 53.85
CA VAL A 69 -29.07 28.50 54.46
C VAL A 69 -30.16 28.30 53.39
N PRO A 70 -31.23 27.51 53.62
CA PRO A 70 -32.27 27.25 52.62
C PRO A 70 -33.53 28.12 52.79
N THR A 71 -34.14 28.52 51.66
CA THR A 71 -35.55 28.95 51.60
C THR A 71 -36.21 28.51 50.28
N PRO A 72 -37.55 28.30 50.23
CA PRO A 72 -38.19 27.39 49.28
C PRO A 72 -38.98 28.11 48.16
N VAL A 73 -39.60 27.36 47.24
CA VAL A 73 -41.07 27.45 46.92
C VAL A 73 -41.53 26.39 45.88
N ARG A 74 -42.61 25.70 46.26
CA ARG A 74 -43.72 25.04 45.52
C ARG A 74 -43.49 24.24 44.21
N THR A 75 -43.86 22.97 44.34
CA THR A 75 -44.38 22.05 43.32
C THR A 75 -45.76 22.46 42.76
N HIS A 76 -46.06 21.99 41.54
CA HIS A 76 -47.41 21.59 41.13
C HIS A 76 -47.39 20.10 40.74
N ALA A 77 -48.48 19.39 41.03
CA ALA A 77 -48.58 17.93 40.94
C ALA A 77 -49.64 17.47 39.93
N LEU A 78 -49.41 16.28 39.34
CA LEU A 78 -50.30 15.34 38.59
C LEU A 78 -49.38 14.50 37.68
N GLY A 79 -49.41 13.17 37.58
CA GLY A 79 -50.16 12.14 38.30
C GLY A 79 -49.49 10.75 38.11
N ILE A 80 -49.78 9.82 39.03
CA ILE A 80 -49.14 8.52 39.29
C ILE A 80 -49.05 7.55 38.09
N GLY A 81 -47.96 6.76 38.03
CA GLY A 81 -47.81 5.56 37.20
C GLY A 81 -46.41 4.92 37.35
N ASP A 82 -46.30 3.80 38.08
CA ASP A 82 -45.03 3.26 38.56
C ASP A 82 -44.11 2.64 37.49
N TYR A 83 -42.81 2.98 37.51
CA TYR A 83 -41.65 2.08 37.43
C TYR A 83 -40.38 2.89 37.76
N ALA A 84 -39.61 2.50 38.78
CA ALA A 84 -38.48 3.28 39.30
C ALA A 84 -37.14 2.53 39.27
N SER A 85 -36.05 3.30 39.11
CA SER A 85 -34.62 2.90 39.18
C SER A 85 -34.10 2.04 37.99
N LEU A 86 -32.99 2.36 37.29
CA LEU A 86 -32.02 3.46 37.40
C LEU A 86 -31.64 4.01 36.00
N ALA A 87 -32.05 5.25 35.68
CA ALA A 87 -31.52 6.10 34.60
C ALA A 87 -32.07 7.55 34.70
N ILE A 88 -31.53 8.62 34.07
CA ILE A 88 -30.14 8.99 33.70
C ILE A 88 -30.09 10.55 33.70
N GLY A 89 -29.11 11.15 34.41
CA GLY A 89 -28.54 12.50 34.16
C GLY A 89 -29.40 13.79 34.29
N ARG A 90 -28.76 14.88 34.74
CA ARG A 90 -28.74 16.18 34.01
C ARG A 90 -27.74 17.18 34.60
N TYR A 91 -27.13 17.91 33.67
CA TYR A 91 -26.28 19.10 33.77
C TYR A 91 -26.51 20.06 34.95
N ALA A 92 -25.41 20.58 35.50
CA ALA A 92 -25.32 21.93 36.04
C ALA A 92 -24.03 22.61 35.55
N ARG A 93 -24.15 23.79 34.95
CA ARG A 93 -23.02 24.64 34.54
C ARG A 93 -22.57 25.47 35.74
N PHE A 94 -21.27 25.65 35.95
CA PHE A 94 -20.75 26.86 36.59
C PHE A 94 -19.41 27.26 35.98
N SER A 95 -19.34 28.51 35.53
CA SER A 95 -18.18 29.15 34.93
C SER A 95 -17.03 29.29 35.94
N ARG A 96 -15.78 29.20 35.48
CA ARG A 96 -14.62 29.62 36.27
C ARG A 96 -14.40 31.13 36.14
N PRO A 97 -13.91 31.82 37.19
CA PRO A 97 -13.75 33.26 37.17
C PRO A 97 -12.53 33.69 36.34
N SER A 98 -12.68 34.81 35.63
CA SER A 98 -11.60 35.48 34.91
C SER A 98 -10.68 36.25 35.84
N SER A 99 -9.37 36.10 35.64
CA SER A 99 -8.36 36.91 36.31
C SER A 99 -8.18 38.23 35.57
N ASN A 100 -8.87 39.30 36.02
CA ASN A 100 -8.45 40.69 35.84
C ASN A 100 -9.31 41.67 36.65
N LEU A 101 -8.89 41.99 37.88
CA LEU A 101 -9.28 43.22 38.56
C LEU A 101 -8.05 43.83 39.24
N ILE A 102 -7.61 44.96 38.70
CA ILE A 102 -6.61 45.86 39.30
C ILE A 102 -7.35 46.79 40.27
N GLY A 103 -6.78 46.99 41.45
CA GLY A 103 -7.33 47.81 42.53
C GLY A 103 -7.59 46.97 43.78
N GLY A 104 -6.96 47.19 44.92
CA GLY A 104 -6.15 48.33 45.32
C GLY A 104 -6.58 48.78 46.72
N THR A 105 -5.83 48.39 47.75
CA THR A 105 -5.81 49.02 49.08
C THR A 105 -4.59 48.51 49.86
N GLN A 106 -4.09 49.33 50.77
CA GLN A 106 -2.77 49.20 51.40
C GLN A 106 -2.82 48.59 52.82
N PRO A 107 -1.66 48.22 53.42
CA PRO A 107 -1.61 47.28 54.54
C PRO A 107 -1.79 47.93 55.93
N GLN A 108 -2.04 47.10 56.94
CA GLN A 108 -1.93 47.48 58.35
C GLN A 108 -1.09 46.45 59.13
N ARG A 109 -0.34 46.94 60.12
CA ARG A 109 0.81 46.27 60.77
C ARG A 109 0.44 45.29 61.90
N ASP A 110 1.45 44.47 62.23
CA ASP A 110 1.50 43.48 63.30
C ASP A 110 1.06 43.97 64.69
N VAL A 111 0.48 43.06 65.47
CA VAL A 111 0.61 43.02 66.93
C VAL A 111 0.90 41.58 67.34
N ALA A 112 2.00 41.37 68.07
CA ALA A 112 2.42 40.07 68.58
C ALA A 112 1.87 39.80 69.99
N THR A 113 1.59 38.53 70.33
CA THR A 113 1.65 38.08 71.73
C THR A 113 1.81 36.55 71.90
N SER A 114 2.67 36.14 72.84
CA SER A 114 2.74 34.88 73.64
C SER A 114 2.47 33.51 72.95
N VAL A 115 3.39 32.54 72.87
CA VAL A 115 4.17 31.84 73.93
C VAL A 115 3.31 31.11 74.97
N GLN A 116 3.32 29.76 74.90
CA GLN A 116 3.26 28.70 75.95
C GLN A 116 2.89 27.39 75.23
N LYS A 117 3.74 26.37 75.05
CA LYS A 117 4.58 25.57 75.98
C LYS A 117 3.75 24.80 77.02
N SER A 118 3.50 23.52 76.76
CA SER A 118 2.91 22.55 77.70
C SER A 118 3.91 21.42 78.02
N VAL A 119 3.81 20.88 79.24
CA VAL A 119 4.75 19.92 79.86
C VAL A 119 3.99 18.66 80.30
N SER A 120 4.71 17.55 80.48
CA SER A 120 4.19 16.19 80.66
C SER A 120 3.78 15.79 82.10
N ALA A 121 2.94 14.74 82.15
CA ALA A 121 2.97 13.56 83.05
C ALA A 121 2.29 13.52 84.45
N ALA A 122 1.32 12.59 84.55
CA ALA A 122 1.06 11.60 85.64
C ALA A 122 0.54 12.10 87.02
N PRO A 123 -0.06 11.24 87.91
CA PRO A 123 -0.19 9.75 87.89
C PRO A 123 -1.62 9.15 88.13
N GLN A 124 -1.74 7.81 88.18
CA GLN A 124 -2.97 7.03 88.51
C GLN A 124 -3.12 6.70 90.02
N PRO A 125 -4.24 6.07 90.50
CA PRO A 125 -4.26 4.59 90.60
C PRO A 125 -5.64 3.81 90.58
N ALA A 126 -5.56 2.52 90.21
CA ALA A 126 -6.22 1.31 90.80
C ALA A 126 -7.73 0.92 90.68
N SER A 127 -7.95 -0.35 90.23
CA SER A 127 -8.98 -1.35 90.63
C SER A 127 -10.48 -1.10 90.29
N SER A 128 -11.38 -2.09 90.08
CA SER A 128 -11.38 -3.56 90.29
C SER A 128 -12.32 -4.33 89.32
N THR A 129 -12.13 -5.66 89.19
CA THR A 129 -12.92 -6.62 88.40
C THR A 129 -14.33 -6.94 88.92
N LEU A 130 -15.29 -7.22 88.02
CA LEU A 130 -16.51 -8.00 88.32
C LEU A 130 -16.81 -9.04 87.23
N ASN A 131 -17.39 -10.17 87.66
CA ASN A 131 -17.62 -11.38 86.87
C ASN A 131 -18.90 -11.30 86.02
N LEU A 132 -18.93 -12.05 84.92
CA LEU A 132 -20.18 -12.53 84.29
C LEU A 132 -20.13 -14.06 84.22
N GLU A 133 -21.22 -14.71 84.65
CA GLU A 133 -21.25 -16.16 84.90
C GLU A 133 -21.45 -17.00 83.62
N PHE A 134 -20.75 -18.13 83.54
CA PHE A 134 -20.94 -19.12 82.47
C PHE A 134 -21.88 -20.25 82.92
N PHE A 135 -23.01 -20.41 82.24
CA PHE A 135 -23.87 -21.59 82.41
C PHE A 135 -23.23 -22.82 81.76
N THR A 136 -22.99 -23.86 82.55
CA THR A 136 -22.39 -25.12 82.08
C THR A 136 -23.46 -26.20 81.97
N VAL A 137 -23.89 -26.52 80.74
CA VAL A 137 -24.75 -27.69 80.48
C VAL A 137 -23.86 -28.91 80.24
N ARG A 138 -23.87 -29.87 81.15
CA ARG A 138 -23.29 -31.21 80.92
C ARG A 138 -24.34 -32.14 80.35
N GLN A 139 -24.16 -32.56 79.11
CA GLN A 139 -24.85 -33.72 78.53
C GLN A 139 -23.81 -34.81 78.26
N GLY A 140 -24.13 -36.06 78.63
CA GLY A 140 -23.16 -37.15 78.65
C GLY A 140 -22.72 -37.60 77.26
N SER A 141 -21.47 -38.07 77.16
CA SER A 141 -20.98 -38.84 76.01
C SER A 141 -21.68 -40.20 75.94
N PRO A 142 -21.81 -40.79 74.75
CA PRO A 142 -20.75 -41.69 74.30
C PRO A 142 -20.21 -41.42 72.88
N ASP A 143 -18.99 -41.89 72.69
CA ASP A 143 -18.33 -42.35 71.47
C ASP A 143 -17.98 -41.39 70.31
N SER A 144 -16.66 -41.25 70.14
CA SER A 144 -15.95 -41.46 68.86
C SER A 144 -16.24 -40.51 67.70
N GLY A 145 -15.72 -39.28 67.80
CA GLY A 145 -15.57 -38.38 66.65
C GLY A 145 -14.52 -37.30 66.89
N SER A 146 -13.26 -37.55 66.55
CA SER A 146 -12.18 -36.56 66.66
C SER A 146 -12.31 -35.47 65.58
N PHE A 147 -13.13 -34.45 65.83
CA PHE A 147 -13.16 -33.24 65.00
C PHE A 147 -11.87 -32.43 65.21
N SER A 148 -10.88 -32.73 64.39
CA SER A 148 -9.71 -31.87 64.23
C SER A 148 -10.15 -30.56 63.56
N ILE A 149 -10.06 -29.45 64.30
CA ILE A 149 -10.15 -28.12 63.69
C ILE A 149 -9.02 -28.04 62.65
N PRO A 150 -9.30 -27.78 61.37
CA PRO A 150 -8.24 -27.63 60.38
C PRO A 150 -7.29 -26.54 60.82
N LYS A 151 -5.97 -26.80 60.78
CA LYS A 151 -4.99 -25.71 60.91
C LYS A 151 -5.37 -24.62 59.91
N ALA A 152 -5.47 -23.38 60.39
CA ALA A 152 -5.64 -22.23 59.50
C ALA A 152 -4.59 -22.31 58.39
N PRO A 153 -4.96 -22.09 57.12
CA PRO A 153 -4.01 -22.17 56.01
C PRO A 153 -2.83 -21.24 56.31
N ALA A 154 -1.62 -21.67 55.94
CA ALA A 154 -0.41 -20.91 56.18
C ALA A 154 -0.44 -19.61 55.37
N HIS A 155 -0.99 -18.55 55.96
CA HIS A 155 -1.00 -17.22 55.37
C HIS A 155 0.45 -16.75 55.23
N THR A 156 0.90 -16.60 53.98
CA THR A 156 2.16 -15.94 53.69
C THR A 156 1.99 -14.44 53.96
N ASP A 157 2.23 -14.04 55.21
CA ASP A 157 2.10 -12.66 55.70
C ASP A 157 3.03 -11.64 55.01
N LYS A 158 3.90 -12.09 54.11
CA LYS A 158 4.81 -11.25 53.32
C LYS A 158 4.42 -11.29 51.86
N LEU A 159 4.43 -10.11 51.23
CA LEU A 159 4.40 -9.94 49.78
C LEU A 159 5.49 -10.82 49.13
N ARG A 160 5.11 -11.61 48.13
CA ARG A 160 5.97 -12.53 47.41
C ARG A 160 5.59 -12.61 45.95
N TRP A 161 6.58 -12.53 45.07
CA TRP A 161 6.47 -12.98 43.68
C TRP A 161 6.68 -14.50 43.62
N LEU A 162 5.85 -15.20 42.86
CA LEU A 162 6.01 -16.62 42.58
C LEU A 162 6.65 -16.79 41.21
N ARG A 163 7.78 -17.50 41.16
CA ARG A 163 8.56 -17.72 39.93
C ARG A 163 7.77 -18.56 38.91
N PRO A 164 8.15 -18.55 37.61
CA PRO A 164 7.59 -19.44 36.60
C PRO A 164 7.59 -20.91 37.06
N GLY A 165 6.42 -21.55 37.02
CA GLY A 165 6.22 -22.94 37.45
C GLY A 165 6.21 -23.15 38.97
N GLU A 166 6.20 -22.10 39.79
CA GLU A 166 6.09 -22.23 41.25
C GLU A 166 4.62 -22.31 41.71
N PRO A 167 4.20 -23.41 42.36
CA PRO A 167 2.80 -23.60 42.75
C PRO A 167 2.44 -22.91 44.07
N VAL A 168 1.19 -22.45 44.19
CA VAL A 168 0.59 -21.94 45.44
C VAL A 168 -0.86 -22.37 45.58
N THR A 169 -1.36 -22.51 46.82
CA THR A 169 -2.79 -22.73 47.08
C THR A 169 -3.41 -21.47 47.67
N VAL A 170 -4.35 -20.85 46.96
CA VAL A 170 -5.11 -19.67 47.39
C VAL A 170 -6.59 -20.05 47.51
N ALA A 171 -7.20 -19.82 48.67
CA ALA A 171 -8.62 -20.13 48.94
C ALA A 171 -9.05 -21.57 48.55
N GLY A 172 -8.15 -22.55 48.70
CA GLY A 172 -8.40 -23.96 48.34
C GLY A 172 -8.21 -24.29 46.84
N ILE A 173 -7.67 -23.36 46.05
CA ILE A 173 -7.40 -23.51 44.62
C ILE A 173 -5.89 -23.55 44.43
N THR A 174 -5.36 -24.60 43.80
CA THR A 174 -3.94 -24.67 43.43
C THR A 174 -3.72 -23.96 42.10
N LEU A 175 -2.81 -22.99 42.12
CA LEU A 175 -2.29 -22.28 40.95
C LEU A 175 -0.90 -22.87 40.68
N SER A 176 -0.69 -23.51 39.53
CA SER A 176 0.52 -24.32 39.28
C SER A 176 1.67 -23.55 38.63
N ASP A 177 1.36 -22.48 37.89
CA ASP A 177 2.30 -21.89 36.91
C ASP A 177 3.09 -20.68 37.44
N GLY A 178 2.78 -20.20 38.65
CA GLY A 178 3.38 -18.99 39.22
C GLY A 178 3.14 -17.72 38.38
N MET A 179 4.18 -16.89 38.23
CA MET A 179 4.17 -15.58 37.57
C MET A 179 3.19 -14.56 38.19
N ILE A 180 2.97 -14.62 39.50
CA ILE A 180 1.98 -13.79 40.21
C ILE A 180 2.54 -13.22 41.52
N TYR A 181 2.08 -12.02 41.89
CA TYR A 181 2.29 -11.46 43.22
C TYR A 181 1.18 -11.92 44.18
N THR A 182 1.56 -12.42 45.34
CA THR A 182 0.62 -12.83 46.40
C THR A 182 1.14 -12.49 47.79
N GLY A 183 0.25 -12.49 48.78
CA GLY A 183 0.57 -12.25 50.19
C GLY A 183 -0.68 -11.96 51.01
N ALA A 184 -0.53 -11.53 52.25
CA ALA A 184 -1.62 -10.97 53.05
C ALA A 184 -1.35 -9.49 53.38
N LYS A 185 -2.42 -8.67 53.40
CA LYS A 185 -2.44 -7.34 54.04
C LYS A 185 -1.24 -6.41 53.73
N ASN A 186 -0.98 -6.12 52.46
CA ASN A 186 -0.05 -5.05 52.06
C ASN A 186 -0.77 -3.86 51.40
N PRO A 187 -1.26 -2.87 52.17
CA PRO A 187 -2.07 -1.77 51.62
C PRO A 187 -1.31 -0.87 50.63
N ARG A 188 0.00 -0.67 50.83
CA ARG A 188 0.80 0.19 49.95
C ARG A 188 1.02 -0.46 48.58
N PHE A 189 1.39 -1.75 48.56
CA PHE A 189 1.59 -2.46 47.30
C PHE A 189 0.27 -2.64 46.55
N ARG A 190 -0.81 -3.00 47.24
CA ARG A 190 -2.17 -3.17 46.68
C ARG A 190 -2.68 -1.93 45.94
N GLN A 191 -2.42 -0.73 46.48
CA GLN A 191 -2.77 0.55 45.83
C GLN A 191 -1.90 0.89 44.60
N SER A 192 -0.93 0.05 44.26
CA SER A 192 0.04 0.27 43.17
C SER A 192 0.21 -0.92 42.22
N GLU A 193 -0.51 -2.03 42.45
CA GLU A 193 -0.40 -3.25 41.63
C GLU A 193 -1.75 -3.97 41.53
N PRO A 194 -2.48 -3.82 40.40
CA PRO A 194 -3.76 -4.50 40.16
C PRO A 194 -3.70 -6.02 40.29
N SER A 195 -2.58 -6.65 39.93
CA SER A 195 -2.41 -8.10 39.89
C SER A 195 -2.21 -8.75 41.26
N PHE A 196 -2.11 -7.98 42.35
CA PHE A 196 -1.74 -8.49 43.66
C PHE A 196 -2.86 -9.32 44.30
N ILE A 197 -2.63 -10.63 44.42
CA ILE A 197 -3.57 -11.57 45.04
C ILE A 197 -3.45 -11.51 46.56
N ASP A 198 -4.31 -10.70 47.20
CA ASP A 198 -4.44 -10.66 48.66
C ASP A 198 -5.22 -11.87 49.18
N THR A 199 -4.47 -12.80 49.78
CA THR A 199 -4.97 -14.04 50.40
C THR A 199 -5.88 -13.82 51.62
N SER A 200 -6.03 -12.58 52.10
CA SER A 200 -6.95 -12.23 53.20
C SER A 200 -8.36 -11.82 52.75
N LEU A 201 -8.60 -11.65 51.45
CA LEU A 201 -9.91 -11.29 50.90
C LEU A 201 -10.83 -12.51 50.74
N LYS A 202 -12.14 -12.27 50.78
CA LYS A 202 -13.15 -13.33 50.61
C LYS A 202 -13.24 -13.78 49.16
N VAL A 203 -13.23 -15.09 48.96
CA VAL A 203 -13.38 -15.78 47.67
C VAL A 203 -14.57 -16.74 47.77
N ALA A 204 -15.41 -16.81 46.73
CA ALA A 204 -16.54 -17.73 46.68
C ALA A 204 -16.08 -19.19 46.49
N THR A 205 -16.82 -20.15 47.03
CA THR A 205 -16.47 -21.57 46.95
C THR A 205 -16.93 -22.23 45.65
N SER A 206 -18.10 -21.83 45.12
CA SER A 206 -18.70 -22.38 43.89
C SER A 206 -17.83 -22.18 42.65
N HIS A 207 -18.08 -23.00 41.62
CA HIS A 207 -17.57 -22.72 40.27
C HIS A 207 -18.22 -21.45 39.70
N VAL A 208 -17.55 -20.76 38.76
CA VAL A 208 -18.00 -19.49 38.18
C VAL A 208 -17.79 -19.57 36.66
N ASP A 209 -18.81 -19.18 35.88
CA ASP A 209 -18.68 -19.07 34.42
C ASP A 209 -17.90 -17.81 34.07
N LEU A 210 -16.68 -17.99 33.54
CA LEU A 210 -15.75 -16.92 33.20
C LEU A 210 -16.30 -15.99 32.11
N ALA A 211 -17.22 -16.46 31.26
CA ALA A 211 -17.83 -15.66 30.21
C ALA A 211 -18.86 -14.65 30.75
N THR A 212 -19.41 -14.89 31.93
CA THR A 212 -20.48 -14.05 32.52
C THR A 212 -19.95 -12.93 33.44
N THR A 213 -18.63 -12.81 33.61
CA THR A 213 -18.05 -11.91 34.61
C THR A 213 -17.66 -10.56 34.01
N LEU A 214 -18.31 -9.48 34.47
CA LEU A 214 -18.05 -8.09 34.05
C LEU A 214 -16.81 -7.49 34.73
N THR A 215 -15.63 -8.04 34.44
CA THR A 215 -14.36 -7.43 34.86
C THR A 215 -13.89 -6.37 33.87
N PHE A 216 -13.68 -5.14 34.36
CA PHE A 216 -13.12 -4.06 33.54
C PHE A 216 -11.59 -4.19 33.46
N TYR A 217 -10.97 -3.72 32.37
CA TYR A 217 -9.53 -3.88 32.17
C TYR A 217 -8.67 -3.11 33.18
N TRP A 218 -9.24 -2.15 33.91
CA TRP A 218 -8.59 -1.38 34.97
C TRP A 218 -8.89 -1.88 36.39
N SER A 219 -9.67 -2.97 36.55
CA SER A 219 -10.00 -3.54 37.86
C SER A 219 -8.77 -4.10 38.57
N THR A 220 -8.70 -3.90 39.89
CA THR A 220 -7.73 -4.57 40.78
C THR A 220 -8.37 -5.78 41.46
N TYR A 221 -7.55 -6.70 41.97
CA TYR A 221 -8.03 -7.85 42.75
C TYR A 221 -8.79 -7.45 44.04
N ASP A 222 -8.61 -6.22 44.52
CA ASP A 222 -9.36 -5.67 45.66
C ASP A 222 -10.78 -5.24 45.27
N ASP A 223 -10.96 -4.68 44.06
CA ASP A 223 -12.26 -4.22 43.55
C ASP A 223 -13.22 -5.38 43.26
N LEU A 224 -12.67 -6.54 42.88
CA LEU A 224 -13.45 -7.73 42.50
C LEU A 224 -14.36 -8.23 43.62
N ASP A 225 -15.57 -8.67 43.28
CA ASP A 225 -16.45 -9.38 44.23
C ASP A 225 -15.91 -10.80 44.55
N PRO A 226 -16.40 -11.49 45.60
CA PRO A 226 -15.92 -12.83 45.94
C PRO A 226 -16.07 -13.89 44.83
N LYS A 227 -17.08 -13.79 43.95
CA LYS A 227 -17.25 -14.65 42.76
C LYS A 227 -16.26 -14.26 41.66
N GLU A 228 -16.03 -12.97 41.44
CA GLU A 228 -15.06 -12.49 40.44
C GLU A 228 -13.63 -12.89 40.81
N ARG A 229 -13.24 -12.74 42.09
CA ARG A 229 -11.97 -13.30 42.61
C ARG A 229 -11.87 -14.82 42.41
N ARG A 230 -12.99 -15.53 42.56
CA ARG A 230 -13.06 -16.98 42.34
C ARG A 230 -12.93 -17.35 40.87
N GLY A 231 -13.49 -16.55 39.95
CA GLY A 231 -13.31 -16.67 38.51
C GLY A 231 -11.84 -16.43 38.10
N TYR A 232 -11.22 -15.34 38.55
CA TYR A 232 -9.80 -15.08 38.27
C TYR A 232 -8.89 -16.23 38.72
N LEU A 233 -9.09 -16.73 39.95
CA LEU A 233 -8.31 -17.86 40.47
C LEU A 233 -8.59 -19.17 39.72
N GLN A 234 -9.79 -19.37 39.16
CA GLN A 234 -10.08 -20.53 38.29
C GLN A 234 -9.38 -20.41 36.94
N TRP A 235 -9.35 -19.21 36.34
CA TRP A 235 -8.65 -18.95 35.09
C TRP A 235 -7.13 -19.15 35.24
N LEU A 236 -6.54 -18.66 36.34
CA LEU A 236 -5.14 -18.93 36.69
C LEU A 236 -4.87 -20.43 36.91
N ALA A 237 -5.73 -21.14 37.66
CA ALA A 237 -5.59 -22.58 37.89
C ALA A 237 -5.76 -23.42 36.62
N GLY A 238 -6.56 -22.94 35.66
CA GLY A 238 -6.76 -23.55 34.34
C GLY A 238 -5.62 -23.30 33.35
N GLY A 239 -4.45 -22.80 33.78
CA GLY A 239 -3.32 -22.53 32.88
C GLY A 239 -3.53 -21.34 31.94
N ARG A 240 -4.42 -20.40 32.32
CA ARG A 240 -4.64 -19.13 31.60
C ARG A 240 -4.95 -19.35 30.11
N CYS A 241 -5.78 -20.34 29.79
CA CYS A 241 -5.99 -20.81 28.42
C CYS A 241 -7.45 -20.76 27.92
N ASP A 242 -8.42 -20.40 28.77
CA ASP A 242 -9.84 -20.32 28.37
C ASP A 242 -10.07 -19.08 27.47
N PRO A 243 -10.38 -19.23 26.17
CA PRO A 243 -10.58 -18.10 25.27
C PRO A 243 -11.86 -17.31 25.55
N LYS A 244 -12.75 -17.79 26.44
CA LYS A 244 -13.97 -17.09 26.87
C LYS A 244 -13.77 -16.24 28.13
N ALA A 245 -12.58 -16.26 28.72
CA ALA A 245 -12.29 -15.44 29.90
C ALA A 245 -12.42 -13.95 29.56
N GLY A 246 -13.15 -13.20 30.41
CA GLY A 246 -13.24 -11.74 30.27
C GLY A 246 -11.86 -11.08 30.25
N SER A 247 -11.66 -10.14 29.32
CA SER A 247 -10.36 -9.50 29.07
C SER A 247 -9.77 -8.80 30.30
N GLY A 248 -10.61 -8.39 31.27
CA GLY A 248 -10.17 -7.85 32.57
C GLY A 248 -9.26 -8.80 33.37
N TYR A 249 -9.51 -10.12 33.33
CA TYR A 249 -8.61 -11.10 33.95
C TYR A 249 -7.25 -11.16 33.27
N VAL A 250 -7.23 -11.13 31.94
CA VAL A 250 -5.99 -11.17 31.14
C VAL A 250 -5.15 -9.91 31.38
N PHE A 251 -5.79 -8.73 31.38
CA PHE A 251 -5.15 -7.45 31.71
C PHE A 251 -4.63 -7.41 33.14
N MET A 252 -5.44 -7.83 34.13
CA MET A 252 -5.02 -7.83 35.53
C MET A 252 -3.80 -8.74 35.77
N PHE A 253 -3.70 -9.88 35.08
CA PHE A 253 -2.49 -10.71 35.09
C PHE A 253 -1.32 -10.04 34.37
N PHE A 254 -1.56 -9.47 33.19
CA PHE A 254 -0.56 -8.76 32.39
C PHE A 254 0.07 -7.58 33.14
N HIS A 255 -0.68 -6.83 33.97
CA HIS A 255 -0.12 -5.78 34.84
C HIS A 255 1.00 -6.27 35.74
N GLY A 256 0.86 -7.47 36.30
CA GLY A 256 1.90 -8.10 37.12
C GLY A 256 3.15 -8.45 36.32
N LEU A 257 2.98 -8.93 35.08
CA LEU A 257 4.09 -9.21 34.16
C LEU A 257 4.79 -7.91 33.73
N GLU A 258 4.03 -6.90 33.34
CA GLU A 258 4.48 -5.56 32.96
C GLU A 258 5.31 -4.94 34.10
N ARG A 259 4.82 -4.98 35.34
CA ARG A 259 5.57 -4.54 36.51
C ARG A 259 6.87 -5.33 36.70
N ARG A 260 6.80 -6.67 36.66
CA ARG A 260 7.97 -7.53 36.90
C ARG A 260 9.08 -7.22 35.90
N LEU A 261 8.71 -7.00 34.64
CA LEU A 261 9.62 -6.71 33.54
C LEU A 261 10.19 -5.29 33.56
N LEU A 262 9.38 -4.27 33.92
CA LEU A 262 9.76 -2.86 33.81
C LEU A 262 10.30 -2.24 35.10
N VAL A 263 9.85 -2.70 36.27
CA VAL A 263 10.19 -2.10 37.57
C VAL A 263 11.16 -3.00 38.34
N ASP A 264 10.79 -4.27 38.55
CA ASP A 264 11.57 -5.15 39.43
C ASP A 264 12.96 -5.43 38.85
N THR A 265 13.08 -5.71 37.55
CA THR A 265 14.36 -5.96 36.83
C THR A 265 15.43 -4.89 37.05
N GLN A 266 15.04 -3.64 37.29
CA GLN A 266 15.96 -2.52 37.52
C GLN A 266 16.80 -2.70 38.80
N SER A 267 16.27 -3.44 39.78
CA SER A 267 16.88 -3.59 41.12
C SER A 267 17.09 -5.04 41.54
N ASP A 268 16.20 -5.95 41.12
CA ASP A 268 16.23 -7.37 41.42
C ASP A 268 16.97 -8.15 40.31
N ALA A 269 17.91 -9.02 40.71
CA ALA A 269 18.59 -9.92 39.78
C ALA A 269 17.73 -11.14 39.45
N GLU A 270 16.88 -11.60 40.38
CA GLU A 270 15.98 -12.73 40.18
C GLU A 270 14.89 -12.38 39.13
N ALA A 271 14.40 -11.13 39.15
CA ALA A 271 13.49 -10.61 38.12
C ALA A 271 14.05 -10.68 36.70
N ARG A 272 15.39 -10.57 36.53
CA ARG A 272 16.05 -10.68 35.23
C ARG A 272 16.16 -12.12 34.73
N GLU A 273 16.17 -13.11 35.63
CA GLU A 273 16.09 -14.53 35.27
C GLU A 273 14.69 -14.88 34.73
N ASP A 274 13.64 -14.30 35.31
CA ASP A 274 12.24 -14.53 34.90
C ASP A 274 11.94 -14.01 33.46
N CYS A 275 12.71 -13.04 32.96
CA CYS A 275 12.39 -12.29 31.72
C CYS A 275 12.07 -13.16 30.49
N ILE A 276 12.84 -14.22 30.24
CA ILE A 276 12.64 -15.09 29.06
C ILE A 276 11.30 -15.84 29.16
N ALA A 277 11.00 -16.39 30.34
CA ALA A 277 9.76 -17.12 30.57
C ALA A 277 8.53 -16.19 30.53
N ILE A 278 8.66 -14.95 31.03
CA ILE A 278 7.58 -13.97 30.96
C ILE A 278 7.33 -13.50 29.52
N LYS A 279 8.37 -13.23 28.71
CA LYS A 279 8.20 -12.89 27.29
C LYS A 279 7.45 -13.99 26.53
N ALA A 280 7.85 -15.25 26.71
CA ALA A 280 7.17 -16.40 26.10
C ALA A 280 5.70 -16.54 26.55
N GLU A 281 5.39 -16.23 27.81
CA GLU A 281 4.01 -16.20 28.30
C GLU A 281 3.19 -15.08 27.65
N ILE A 282 3.76 -13.89 27.44
CA ILE A 282 3.09 -12.78 26.75
C ILE A 282 2.79 -13.17 25.29
N GLU A 283 3.73 -13.78 24.58
CA GLU A 283 3.54 -14.30 23.21
C GLU A 283 2.45 -15.38 23.13
N ARG A 284 2.44 -16.30 24.12
CA ARG A 284 1.39 -17.32 24.27
C ARG A 284 0.01 -16.69 24.48
N LEU A 285 -0.08 -15.68 25.35
CA LEU A 285 -1.33 -14.96 25.60
C LEU A 285 -1.80 -14.17 24.37
N ILE A 286 -0.91 -13.49 23.64
CA ILE A 286 -1.26 -12.82 22.36
C ILE A 286 -1.86 -13.84 21.38
N SER A 287 -1.26 -15.04 21.29
CA SER A 287 -1.71 -16.09 20.37
C SER A 287 -3.10 -16.65 20.75
N LEU A 288 -3.38 -16.81 22.04
CA LEU A 288 -4.67 -17.30 22.56
C LEU A 288 -5.77 -16.24 22.49
N TYR A 289 -5.45 -15.00 22.84
CA TYR A 289 -6.37 -13.88 22.99
C TYR A 289 -6.35 -12.91 21.81
N TYR A 290 -5.98 -13.39 20.61
CA TYR A 290 -5.81 -12.60 19.38
C TYR A 290 -7.03 -11.76 18.97
N GLN A 291 -8.24 -12.14 19.43
CA GLN A 291 -9.48 -11.41 19.19
C GLN A 291 -9.57 -10.13 20.02
N HIS A 292 -8.91 -10.06 21.19
CA HIS A 292 -8.85 -8.88 22.05
C HIS A 292 -7.78 -7.91 21.54
N ALA A 293 -8.14 -7.13 20.52
CA ALA A 293 -7.24 -6.19 19.85
C ALA A 293 -6.55 -5.21 20.83
N SER A 294 -7.27 -4.75 21.85
CA SER A 294 -6.76 -3.86 22.90
C SER A 294 -5.64 -4.50 23.73
N PHE A 295 -5.81 -5.76 24.14
CA PHE A 295 -4.78 -6.51 24.86
C PHE A 295 -3.57 -6.77 23.98
N CYS A 296 -3.78 -7.28 22.77
CA CYS A 296 -2.70 -7.57 21.82
C CYS A 296 -1.87 -6.32 21.51
N SER A 297 -2.51 -5.15 21.36
CA SER A 297 -1.79 -3.89 21.13
C SER A 297 -0.89 -3.49 22.31
N GLN A 298 -1.30 -3.69 23.56
CA GLN A 298 -0.47 -3.34 24.73
C GLN A 298 0.63 -4.38 24.95
N ALA A 299 0.31 -5.67 24.83
CA ALA A 299 1.27 -6.76 24.92
C ALA A 299 2.39 -6.66 23.87
N LEU A 300 2.06 -6.38 22.61
CA LEU A 300 3.05 -6.18 21.54
C LEU A 300 3.91 -4.92 21.76
N ARG A 301 3.36 -3.84 22.32
CA ARG A 301 4.15 -2.64 22.68
C ARG A 301 5.14 -2.93 23.79
N LEU A 302 4.77 -3.74 24.78
CA LEU A 302 5.69 -4.17 25.84
C LEU A 302 6.85 -4.98 25.26
N LEU A 303 6.56 -5.94 24.36
CA LEU A 303 7.59 -6.70 23.67
C LEU A 303 8.51 -5.79 22.83
N GLU A 304 7.95 -4.88 22.00
CA GLU A 304 8.75 -3.91 21.21
C GLU A 304 9.65 -3.04 22.11
N HIS A 305 9.16 -2.61 23.28
CA HIS A 305 9.96 -1.85 24.25
C HIS A 305 11.09 -2.68 24.88
N LEU A 306 10.84 -3.96 25.19
CA LEU A 306 11.81 -4.88 25.80
C LEU A 306 12.81 -5.50 24.82
N ASP A 307 12.55 -5.43 23.52
CA ASP A 307 13.45 -5.83 22.44
C ASP A 307 14.19 -4.63 21.81
N MET A 308 13.94 -3.42 22.33
CA MET A 308 14.54 -2.18 21.84
C MET A 308 16.07 -2.19 22.09
N PRO A 309 16.91 -2.11 21.04
CA PRO A 309 18.36 -2.18 21.20
C PRO A 309 18.91 -0.96 21.94
N ALA A 310 19.98 -1.15 22.73
CA ALA A 310 20.61 -0.07 23.48
C ALA A 310 20.94 1.13 22.57
N ILE A 311 20.37 2.30 22.91
CA ILE A 311 20.48 3.51 22.10
C ILE A 311 21.94 3.91 21.96
N SER A 312 22.44 3.77 20.75
CA SER A 312 23.81 4.07 20.35
C SER A 312 23.83 5.29 19.44
N GLU A 313 25.02 5.87 19.23
CA GLU A 313 25.19 6.87 18.18
C GLU A 313 24.99 6.21 16.80
N ARG A 314 24.21 6.86 15.92
CA ARG A 314 23.95 6.43 14.53
C ARG A 314 23.12 5.15 14.36
N MET A 315 22.01 5.03 15.10
CA MET A 315 20.96 4.03 14.89
C MET A 315 20.42 4.03 13.45
N TYR A 316 20.55 5.13 12.70
CA TYR A 316 20.20 5.21 11.27
C TYR A 316 21.08 4.35 10.34
N LEU A 317 22.13 3.72 10.85
CA LEU A 317 22.92 2.71 10.13
C LEU A 317 22.36 1.28 10.28
N LEU A 318 21.38 1.07 11.17
CA LEU A 318 20.67 -0.20 11.32
C LEU A 318 19.59 -0.35 10.23
N GLU A 319 19.08 -1.57 10.06
CA GLU A 319 17.92 -1.81 9.19
C GLU A 319 16.64 -1.19 9.80
N PRO A 320 15.88 -0.40 9.05
CA PRO A 320 14.75 0.35 9.59
C PRO A 320 13.49 -0.52 9.72
N PRO A 321 12.75 -0.47 10.85
CA PRO A 321 11.56 -1.29 11.02
C PRO A 321 10.41 -0.79 10.14
N THR A 322 9.89 -1.67 9.28
CA THR A 322 8.76 -1.39 8.38
C THR A 322 7.39 -1.74 8.98
N LYS A 323 7.36 -2.18 10.23
CA LYS A 323 6.17 -2.54 11.01
C LYS A 323 6.21 -1.83 12.37
N SER A 324 5.05 -1.59 12.97
CA SER A 324 4.90 -1.04 14.32
C SER A 324 4.00 -1.96 15.14
N ALA A 325 4.30 -2.20 16.41
CA ALA A 325 3.37 -2.85 17.33
C ALA A 325 2.15 -1.96 17.62
N GLY A 326 2.32 -0.64 17.58
CA GLY A 326 1.26 0.33 17.80
C GLY A 326 0.58 0.76 16.50
N ARG A 327 -0.76 0.64 16.42
CA ARG A 327 -1.54 1.19 15.29
C ARG A 327 -1.47 2.72 15.15
N TYR A 328 -1.08 3.42 16.22
CA TYR A 328 -1.19 4.88 16.36
C TYR A 328 0.13 5.56 16.76
N GLU A 329 1.27 4.87 16.71
CA GLU A 329 2.58 5.47 17.01
C GLU A 329 3.68 4.88 16.11
N MET A 330 4.69 5.70 15.77
CA MET A 330 5.91 5.23 15.11
C MET A 330 6.81 4.49 16.11
N PRO A 331 7.49 3.40 15.69
CA PRO A 331 8.45 2.69 16.50
C PRO A 331 9.48 3.60 17.16
N THR A 332 9.85 3.27 18.39
CA THR A 332 10.85 4.02 19.18
C THR A 332 12.16 4.16 18.41
N LEU A 333 12.63 3.07 17.80
CA LEU A 333 13.86 3.03 17.00
C LEU A 333 13.78 4.01 15.82
N THR A 334 12.65 4.05 15.10
CA THR A 334 12.42 5.00 13.99
C THR A 334 12.48 6.45 14.46
N ARG A 335 11.81 6.79 15.57
CA ARG A 335 11.85 8.16 16.12
C ARG A 335 13.29 8.59 16.51
N VAL A 336 14.05 7.70 17.16
CA VAL A 336 15.47 7.94 17.51
C VAL A 336 16.35 8.12 16.27
N ALA A 337 16.27 7.19 15.31
CA ALA A 337 17.09 7.21 14.11
C ALA A 337 16.83 8.48 13.27
N LEU A 338 15.57 8.85 13.06
CA LEU A 338 15.20 10.07 12.33
C LEU A 338 15.67 11.34 13.03
N GLY A 339 15.61 11.41 14.37
CA GLY A 339 16.16 12.52 15.15
C GLY A 339 17.68 12.62 15.04
N GLN A 340 18.39 11.49 15.06
CA GLN A 340 19.83 11.42 14.81
C GLN A 340 20.20 11.86 13.39
N MET A 341 19.43 11.48 12.37
CA MET A 341 19.65 11.91 10.98
C MET A 341 19.56 13.44 10.83
N ALA A 342 18.58 14.08 11.48
CA ALA A 342 18.45 15.53 11.48
C ALA A 342 19.59 16.24 12.24
N LYS A 343 20.08 15.66 13.35
CA LYS A 343 21.23 16.18 14.10
C LYS A 343 22.53 16.08 13.29
N ASP A 344 22.79 14.91 12.71
CA ASP A 344 24.02 14.60 11.98
C ASP A 344 23.99 15.12 10.52
N LYS A 345 22.87 15.71 10.08
CA LYS A 345 22.58 16.13 8.70
C LYS A 345 22.69 14.99 7.68
N TYR A 346 22.46 13.75 8.13
CA TYR A 346 22.44 12.57 7.29
C TYR A 346 21.15 12.54 6.45
N PRO A 347 21.23 12.34 5.12
CA PRO A 347 20.05 12.36 4.26
C PRO A 347 19.13 11.17 4.54
N LEU A 348 17.82 11.42 4.51
CA LEU A 348 16.79 10.39 4.55
C LEU A 348 16.94 9.51 3.30
N ASN A 349 17.38 8.27 3.47
CA ASN A 349 17.48 7.30 2.40
C ASN A 349 16.13 6.60 2.15
N SER A 350 16.02 5.86 1.05
CA SER A 350 14.79 5.16 0.67
C SER A 350 14.31 4.12 1.69
N GLY A 351 15.21 3.55 2.50
CA GLY A 351 14.86 2.64 3.60
C GLY A 351 14.14 3.36 4.75
N TRP A 352 14.72 4.45 5.27
CA TRP A 352 14.13 5.24 6.34
C TRP A 352 12.89 6.01 5.88
N ALA A 353 12.86 6.49 4.63
CA ALA A 353 11.65 7.07 4.04
C ALA A 353 10.51 6.06 3.95
N LEU A 354 10.80 4.80 3.56
CA LEU A 354 9.82 3.73 3.53
C LEU A 354 9.32 3.39 4.95
N ALA A 355 10.22 3.29 5.93
CA ALA A 355 9.84 3.03 7.31
C ALA A 355 8.91 4.14 7.83
N TRP A 356 9.26 5.42 7.61
CA TRP A 356 8.36 6.55 7.93
C TRP A 356 6.99 6.37 7.25
N ALA A 357 6.94 6.13 5.94
CA ALA A 357 5.70 5.92 5.19
C ALA A 357 4.88 4.71 5.68
N MET A 358 5.54 3.67 6.19
CA MET A 358 4.90 2.46 6.70
C MET A 358 4.47 2.55 8.17
N THR A 359 5.08 3.42 8.98
CA THR A 359 4.83 3.49 10.43
C THR A 359 4.15 4.77 10.93
N ASP A 360 4.24 5.90 10.23
CA ASP A 360 3.57 7.14 10.65
C ASP A 360 2.04 6.96 10.58
N PRO A 361 1.31 7.11 11.71
CA PRO A 361 -0.14 6.91 11.74
C PRO A 361 -0.90 7.94 10.90
N ASN A 362 -0.30 9.09 10.60
CA ASN A 362 -0.90 10.16 9.81
C ASN A 362 -0.60 10.04 8.30
N ILE A 363 0.14 9.00 7.86
CA ILE A 363 0.30 8.67 6.44
C ILE A 363 -0.83 7.71 6.05
N SER A 364 -1.64 8.11 5.06
CA SER A 364 -2.87 7.42 4.70
C SER A 364 -2.58 6.15 3.88
N ARG A 365 -2.55 5.01 4.56
CA ARG A 365 -2.26 3.69 3.97
C ARG A 365 -3.56 3.00 3.53
N ARG A 366 -3.90 3.09 2.24
CA ARG A 366 -5.10 2.46 1.66
C ARG A 366 -4.93 0.93 1.50
N LYS A 367 -6.04 0.21 1.30
CA LYS A 367 -6.09 -1.27 1.17
C LYS A 367 -5.06 -1.88 0.19
N PRO A 368 -4.69 -1.28 -0.95
CA PRO A 368 -3.65 -1.83 -1.84
C PRO A 368 -2.30 -2.03 -1.16
N ILE A 369 -1.86 -1.08 -0.34
CA ILE A 369 -0.59 -1.14 0.41
C ILE A 369 -0.62 -2.31 1.39
N VAL A 370 -1.72 -2.48 2.12
CA VAL A 370 -1.86 -3.54 3.13
C VAL A 370 -1.86 -4.93 2.48
N ARG A 371 -2.54 -5.10 1.33
CA ARG A 371 -2.62 -6.39 0.62
C ARG A 371 -1.35 -6.73 -0.16
N CYS A 372 -0.66 -5.73 -0.70
CA CYS A 372 0.47 -5.90 -1.63
C CYS A 372 1.74 -5.26 -1.05
N SER A 373 1.99 -5.44 0.25
CA SER A 373 3.03 -4.71 0.99
C SER A 373 4.43 -4.85 0.37
N ASP A 374 4.86 -6.06 0.00
CA ASP A 374 6.22 -6.27 -0.52
C ASP A 374 6.43 -5.70 -1.94
N LEU A 375 5.34 -5.53 -2.71
CA LEU A 375 5.36 -4.82 -3.99
C LEU A 375 5.38 -3.30 -3.75
N PHE A 376 4.57 -2.80 -2.83
CA PHE A 376 4.59 -1.40 -2.41
C PHE A 376 5.97 -0.96 -1.90
N GLN A 377 6.61 -1.76 -1.03
CA GLN A 377 7.94 -1.45 -0.50
C GLN A 377 9.01 -1.33 -1.60
N ARG A 378 8.93 -2.15 -2.66
CA ARG A 378 9.82 -2.08 -3.82
C ARG A 378 9.53 -0.88 -4.71
N LEU A 379 8.26 -0.65 -5.05
CA LEU A 379 7.79 0.47 -5.85
C LEU A 379 8.13 1.82 -5.19
N PHE A 380 7.80 1.98 -3.91
CA PHE A 380 8.08 3.19 -3.13
C PHE A 380 9.59 3.49 -3.07
N LYS A 381 10.45 2.47 -2.89
CA LYS A 381 11.91 2.66 -2.90
C LYS A 381 12.41 3.15 -4.26
N ALA A 382 11.86 2.64 -5.36
CA ALA A 382 12.22 3.08 -6.72
C ALA A 382 11.80 4.54 -6.95
N GLU A 383 10.51 4.85 -6.76
CA GLU A 383 9.95 6.21 -6.94
C GLU A 383 10.65 7.24 -6.04
N TYR A 384 10.90 6.89 -4.77
CA TYR A 384 11.63 7.77 -3.85
C TYR A 384 13.05 8.06 -4.33
N THR A 385 13.77 7.04 -4.83
CA THR A 385 15.15 7.20 -5.30
C THR A 385 15.21 8.00 -6.59
N GLN A 386 14.22 7.85 -7.47
CA GLN A 386 14.08 8.66 -8.69
C GLN A 386 13.78 10.14 -8.37
N ARG A 387 12.87 10.40 -7.41
CA ARG A 387 12.46 11.76 -7.02
C ARG A 387 13.47 12.48 -6.15
N TYR A 388 14.20 11.74 -5.31
CA TYR A 388 15.20 12.28 -4.38
C TYR A 388 16.51 11.47 -4.43
N PRO A 389 17.32 11.54 -5.51
CA PRO A 389 18.54 10.74 -5.66
C PRO A 389 19.59 10.97 -4.55
N GLY A 390 19.64 12.18 -3.98
CA GLY A 390 20.50 12.52 -2.83
C GLY A 390 19.84 12.33 -1.45
N GLY A 391 18.62 11.80 -1.39
CA GLY A 391 17.79 11.71 -0.20
C GLY A 391 17.22 13.06 0.28
N LEU A 392 16.16 13.00 1.10
CA LEU A 392 15.59 14.21 1.72
C LEU A 392 16.42 14.65 2.92
N LYS A 393 16.79 15.93 2.98
CA LYS A 393 17.40 16.50 4.20
C LYS A 393 16.33 16.67 5.28
N VAL A 394 16.48 15.98 6.40
CA VAL A 394 15.62 16.17 7.58
C VAL A 394 16.12 17.39 8.36
N LEU A 395 15.24 18.33 8.65
CA LEU A 395 15.58 19.56 9.37
C LEU A 395 15.59 19.32 10.88
N ASN A 396 16.53 19.95 11.58
CA ASN A 396 16.62 19.92 13.04
C ASN A 396 15.67 20.98 13.62
N ASN A 397 14.52 20.55 14.16
CA ASN A 397 13.50 21.41 14.74
C ASN A 397 13.74 21.71 16.23
N LYS A 398 13.03 22.72 16.76
CA LYS A 398 13.16 23.13 18.17
C LYS A 398 12.63 22.05 19.13
N THR A 399 11.57 21.33 18.76
CA THR A 399 10.96 20.26 19.56
C THR A 399 11.95 19.12 19.85
N ARG A 400 12.06 18.70 21.11
CA ARG A 400 12.95 17.61 21.53
C ARG A 400 12.22 16.28 21.69
N LEU A 401 12.88 15.22 21.27
CA LEU A 401 12.40 13.86 21.33
C LEU A 401 12.29 13.41 22.79
N ARG A 402 11.09 13.00 23.18
CA ARG A 402 10.81 12.35 24.46
C ARG A 402 10.15 11.02 24.17
N ILE A 403 10.75 9.94 24.66
CA ILE A 403 10.27 8.57 24.51
C ILE A 403 9.87 8.06 25.88
N THR A 404 8.62 7.63 25.99
CA THR A 404 7.99 7.12 27.21
C THR A 404 7.20 5.89 26.83
N TYR A 405 7.40 4.78 27.53
CA TYR A 405 6.54 3.61 27.37
C TYR A 405 5.18 3.86 28.05
N PRO A 406 4.05 3.83 27.33
CA PRO A 406 2.73 4.03 27.91
C PRO A 406 2.24 2.71 28.54
N ALA A 407 2.56 2.51 29.82
CA ALA A 407 2.15 1.32 30.57
C ALA A 407 0.63 1.08 30.53
N SER A 408 0.22 -0.18 30.49
CA SER A 408 -1.20 -0.53 30.53
C SER A 408 -1.77 -0.40 31.94
N SER A 409 -0.97 -0.69 32.97
CA SER A 409 -1.34 -0.41 34.36
C SER A 409 -1.26 1.10 34.64
N PRO A 410 -2.37 1.76 35.07
CA PRO A 410 -2.38 3.19 35.39
C PRO A 410 -1.59 3.54 36.66
N TYR A 411 -1.06 2.53 37.37
CA TYR A 411 -0.26 2.65 38.59
C TYR A 411 1.25 2.56 38.34
N LEU A 412 1.68 2.23 37.11
CA LEU A 412 3.08 2.16 36.73
C LEU A 412 3.54 3.48 36.11
N ASP A 413 4.38 4.22 36.83
CA ASP A 413 5.12 5.35 36.29
C ASP A 413 6.48 4.86 35.78
N VAL A 414 6.63 4.78 34.45
CA VAL A 414 7.82 4.26 33.78
C VAL A 414 8.69 5.44 33.34
N PRO A 415 9.96 5.52 33.78
CA PRO A 415 10.81 6.66 33.44
C PRO A 415 11.02 6.78 31.93
N PRO A 416 11.13 8.01 31.38
CA PRO A 416 11.40 8.21 29.97
C PRO A 416 12.76 7.60 29.58
N ILE A 417 12.83 7.02 28.39
CA ILE A 417 14.07 6.47 27.84
C ILE A 417 15.04 7.63 27.55
N PRO A 418 16.27 7.62 28.07
CA PRO A 418 17.23 8.69 27.83
C PRO A 418 17.71 8.68 26.38
N VAL A 419 17.31 9.70 25.61
CA VAL A 419 17.66 9.87 24.19
C VAL A 419 18.64 11.02 23.92
N GLY A 420 19.00 11.80 24.94
CA GLY A 420 19.81 13.01 24.80
C GLY A 420 19.10 14.16 24.09
N ASP A 421 19.86 15.17 23.63
CA ASP A 421 19.33 16.33 22.90
C ASP A 421 19.07 15.99 21.42
N LEU A 422 18.10 15.11 21.16
CA LEU A 422 17.65 14.78 19.81
C LEU A 422 16.38 15.55 19.42
N PRO A 423 16.27 16.05 18.18
CA PRO A 423 15.04 16.66 17.68
C PRO A 423 13.93 15.63 17.45
N ASP A 424 12.67 15.97 17.75
CA ASP A 424 11.51 15.16 17.37
C ASP A 424 10.96 15.59 16.01
N VAL A 425 11.51 14.99 14.96
CA VAL A 425 11.14 15.30 13.57
C VAL A 425 9.78 14.71 13.16
N SER A 426 9.21 13.79 13.96
CA SER A 426 7.90 13.17 13.67
C SER A 426 6.72 14.14 13.79
N VAL A 427 6.93 15.24 14.53
CA VAL A 427 5.96 16.32 14.73
C VAL A 427 5.83 17.21 13.48
N THR A 428 6.83 17.25 12.60
CA THR A 428 6.86 18.16 11.45
C THR A 428 6.18 17.56 10.22
N SER A 429 5.14 18.25 9.71
CA SER A 429 4.36 17.80 8.55
C SER A 429 5.13 17.86 7.21
N GLY A 430 6.21 18.64 7.10
CA GLY A 430 6.91 18.90 5.84
C GLY A 430 7.52 17.67 5.14
N ILE A 431 8.00 16.66 5.88
CA ILE A 431 8.42 15.37 5.28
C ILE A 431 7.19 14.55 4.88
N ARG A 432 6.16 14.51 5.73
CA ARG A 432 4.89 13.81 5.44
C ARG A 432 4.23 14.31 4.14
N LYS A 433 4.11 15.63 3.96
CA LYS A 433 3.60 16.28 2.73
C LYS A 433 4.41 15.89 1.48
N LYS A 434 5.69 15.46 1.62
CA LYS A 434 6.55 14.98 0.51
C LYS A 434 6.51 13.47 0.28
N LEU A 435 6.21 12.67 1.31
CA LEU A 435 6.09 11.21 1.19
C LEU A 435 4.68 10.78 0.74
N GLN A 436 3.62 11.46 1.22
CA GLN A 436 2.22 11.12 0.94
C GLN A 436 1.91 11.02 -0.57
N PRO A 437 2.38 11.92 -1.46
CA PRO A 437 2.16 11.79 -2.91
C PRO A 437 2.78 10.51 -3.49
N ILE A 438 4.00 10.14 -3.06
CA ILE A 438 4.65 8.88 -3.48
C ILE A 438 3.81 7.68 -3.02
N VAL A 439 3.29 7.72 -1.79
CA VAL A 439 2.39 6.67 -1.25
C VAL A 439 1.11 6.54 -2.10
N GLU A 440 0.55 7.65 -2.56
CA GLU A 440 -0.66 7.70 -3.37
C GLU A 440 -0.42 7.19 -4.80
N GLU A 441 0.61 7.67 -5.49
CA GLU A 441 1.00 7.17 -6.81
C GLU A 441 1.29 5.66 -6.80
N CYS A 442 2.05 5.18 -5.80
CA CYS A 442 2.28 3.76 -5.59
C CYS A 442 0.98 2.98 -5.35
N THR A 443 0.00 3.59 -4.66
CA THR A 443 -1.31 2.98 -4.40
C THR A 443 -2.14 2.88 -5.67
N GLU A 444 -2.10 3.89 -6.53
CA GLU A 444 -2.85 3.91 -7.79
C GLU A 444 -2.32 2.86 -8.77
N LEU A 445 -0.99 2.80 -8.95
CA LEU A 445 -0.32 1.77 -9.76
C LEU A 445 -0.62 0.34 -9.27
N LEU A 446 -0.66 0.12 -7.95
CA LEU A 446 -0.97 -1.20 -7.38
C LEU A 446 -2.47 -1.49 -7.25
N THR A 447 -3.36 -0.53 -7.53
CA THR A 447 -4.81 -0.73 -7.37
C THR A 447 -5.40 -1.81 -8.29
N PRO A 448 -5.05 -1.89 -9.60
CA PRO A 448 -5.50 -2.98 -10.48
C PRO A 448 -5.07 -4.36 -9.97
N PHE A 449 -3.78 -4.53 -9.64
CA PHE A 449 -3.24 -5.78 -9.12
C PHE A 449 -3.86 -6.15 -7.76
N SER A 450 -3.98 -5.20 -6.83
CA SER A 450 -4.60 -5.46 -5.52
C SER A 450 -6.08 -5.86 -5.62
N ARG A 451 -6.81 -5.34 -6.62
CA ARG A 451 -8.18 -5.79 -6.94
C ARG A 451 -8.18 -7.21 -7.52
N TYR A 452 -7.20 -7.57 -8.33
CA TYR A 452 -7.03 -8.92 -8.88
C TYR A 452 -6.69 -9.95 -7.78
N VAL A 453 -5.70 -9.66 -6.93
CA VAL A 453 -5.36 -10.47 -5.75
C VAL A 453 -6.59 -10.62 -4.83
N GLY A 454 -7.31 -9.53 -4.57
CA GLY A 454 -8.53 -9.54 -3.77
C GLY A 454 -9.71 -10.32 -4.36
N ARG A 455 -9.68 -10.71 -5.63
CA ARG A 455 -10.66 -11.60 -6.29
C ARG A 455 -10.19 -13.06 -6.32
N ASN A 456 -8.87 -13.29 -6.28
CA ASN A 456 -8.25 -14.61 -6.40
C ASN A 456 -7.58 -15.04 -5.08
N VAL A 457 -8.16 -14.71 -3.92
CA VAL A 457 -7.58 -14.98 -2.59
C VAL A 457 -7.30 -16.48 -2.38
N GLU A 458 -8.14 -17.34 -2.94
CA GLU A 458 -8.05 -18.81 -2.84
C GLU A 458 -7.06 -19.44 -3.85
N THR A 459 -6.49 -18.67 -4.79
CA THR A 459 -5.58 -19.19 -5.83
C THR A 459 -4.32 -18.31 -5.97
N PRO A 460 -3.36 -18.40 -5.04
CA PRO A 460 -2.14 -17.57 -5.04
C PRO A 460 -1.27 -17.70 -6.29
N ASP A 461 -1.24 -18.88 -6.93
CA ASP A 461 -0.44 -19.14 -8.14
C ASP A 461 -0.79 -18.18 -9.29
N LYS A 462 -2.04 -17.69 -9.33
CA LYS A 462 -2.50 -16.72 -10.33
C LYS A 462 -1.90 -15.32 -10.17
N TYR A 463 -1.29 -14.99 -9.03
CA TYR A 463 -0.67 -13.67 -8.83
C TYR A 463 0.59 -13.52 -9.67
N ASP A 464 1.31 -14.63 -9.86
CA ASP A 464 2.50 -14.73 -10.69
C ASP A 464 2.18 -15.04 -12.16
N ALA A 465 0.96 -15.51 -12.48
CA ALA A 465 0.54 -15.77 -13.85
C ALA A 465 0.44 -14.48 -14.68
N LEU A 466 0.54 -14.60 -16.01
CA LEU A 466 0.59 -13.48 -16.95
C LEU A 466 -0.50 -12.43 -16.72
N GLU A 467 -1.72 -12.84 -16.37
CA GLU A 467 -2.86 -11.95 -16.12
C GLU A 467 -2.65 -11.05 -14.89
N GLY A 468 -1.89 -11.51 -13.90
CA GLY A 468 -1.42 -10.73 -12.76
C GLY A 468 -0.22 -9.87 -13.12
N LEU A 469 0.77 -10.42 -13.83
CA LEU A 469 1.99 -9.72 -14.25
C LEU A 469 1.70 -8.48 -15.11
N LEU A 470 0.78 -8.59 -16.07
CA LEU A 470 0.36 -7.47 -16.95
C LEU A 470 -0.33 -6.31 -16.20
N LEU A 471 -0.62 -6.45 -14.90
CA LEU A 471 -1.13 -5.39 -14.03
C LEU A 471 -0.02 -4.71 -13.21
N LEU A 472 1.24 -5.09 -13.39
CA LEU A 472 2.41 -4.58 -12.68
C LEU A 472 3.47 -4.03 -13.66
N PRO A 473 4.19 -2.95 -13.30
CA PRO A 473 5.43 -2.55 -13.98
C PRO A 473 6.45 -3.69 -14.06
N ILE A 474 7.14 -3.83 -15.20
CA ILE A 474 8.08 -4.94 -15.50
C ILE A 474 9.14 -5.12 -14.41
N PHE A 475 9.67 -4.03 -13.83
CA PHE A 475 10.70 -4.11 -12.79
C PHE A 475 10.21 -4.78 -11.48
N LEU A 476 8.89 -4.81 -11.24
CA LEU A 476 8.27 -5.51 -10.11
C LEU A 476 7.94 -6.99 -10.41
N TRP A 477 8.07 -7.45 -11.65
CA TRP A 477 7.80 -8.84 -12.02
C TRP A 477 8.74 -9.81 -11.27
N PRO A 478 8.29 -11.05 -11.00
CA PRO A 478 9.15 -12.10 -10.46
C PRO A 478 10.33 -12.41 -11.38
N GLU A 479 11.43 -12.88 -10.80
CA GLU A 479 12.70 -13.07 -11.52
C GLU A 479 12.59 -14.04 -12.70
N TYR A 480 11.78 -15.10 -12.55
CA TYR A 480 11.56 -16.07 -13.63
C TYR A 480 10.92 -15.41 -14.87
N ALA A 481 10.01 -14.45 -14.67
CA ALA A 481 9.30 -13.79 -15.75
C ALA A 481 10.18 -12.75 -16.45
N LYS A 482 11.07 -12.08 -15.70
CA LYS A 482 12.13 -11.24 -16.29
C LYS A 482 13.09 -12.07 -17.13
N HIS A 483 13.56 -13.20 -16.61
CA HIS A 483 14.44 -14.10 -17.34
C HIS A 483 13.78 -14.67 -18.62
N GLU A 484 12.48 -14.98 -18.63
CA GLU A 484 11.80 -15.37 -19.87
C GLU A 484 11.63 -14.19 -20.85
N LEU A 485 11.51 -12.93 -20.40
CA LEU A 485 11.55 -11.75 -21.28
C LEU A 485 12.94 -11.53 -21.88
N GLU A 486 14.01 -11.62 -21.08
CA GLU A 486 15.41 -11.51 -21.53
C GLU A 486 15.76 -12.62 -22.52
N LYS A 487 15.30 -13.85 -22.26
CA LYS A 487 15.44 -14.98 -23.16
C LYS A 487 14.64 -14.78 -24.46
N LEU A 488 13.41 -14.28 -24.39
CA LEU A 488 12.65 -13.93 -25.60
C LEU A 488 13.37 -12.85 -26.44
N GLN A 489 14.00 -11.86 -25.80
CA GLN A 489 14.81 -10.86 -26.49
C GLN A 489 16.02 -11.52 -27.19
N SER A 490 16.81 -12.32 -26.46
CA SER A 490 17.98 -13.01 -27.03
C SER A 490 17.63 -14.06 -28.11
N ASP A 491 16.50 -14.75 -27.98
CA ASP A 491 15.99 -15.69 -28.98
C ASP A 491 15.63 -14.91 -30.27
N VAL A 492 15.00 -13.73 -30.13
CA VAL A 492 14.52 -12.85 -31.21
C VAL A 492 15.66 -12.11 -31.95
N ASP A 493 16.73 -11.74 -31.24
CA ASP A 493 17.93 -11.10 -31.83
C ASP A 493 18.63 -12.00 -32.87
N SER A 494 18.40 -13.32 -32.80
CA SER A 494 18.98 -14.30 -33.73
C SER A 494 18.11 -14.51 -34.97
N ASP A 495 16.82 -14.80 -34.77
CA ASP A 495 15.85 -15.08 -35.83
C ASP A 495 14.42 -14.80 -35.33
N ALA A 496 13.49 -14.53 -36.24
CA ALA A 496 12.09 -14.33 -35.88
C ALA A 496 11.43 -15.64 -35.41
N ILE A 497 10.83 -15.62 -34.21
CA ILE A 497 10.26 -16.79 -33.55
C ILE A 497 8.77 -16.88 -33.86
N ALA A 498 8.32 -18.03 -34.37
CA ALA A 498 6.89 -18.34 -34.51
C ALA A 498 6.44 -19.33 -33.44
N LEU A 499 5.35 -19.00 -32.74
CA LEU A 499 4.70 -19.83 -31.72
C LEU A 499 3.19 -19.54 -31.71
N THR A 500 2.43 -20.11 -30.78
CA THR A 500 1.02 -19.77 -30.53
C THR A 500 0.89 -18.80 -29.35
N PHE A 501 -0.21 -18.03 -29.26
CA PHE A 501 -0.46 -17.23 -28.05
C PHE A 501 -0.58 -18.08 -26.78
N ASN A 502 -1.02 -19.34 -26.89
CA ASN A 502 -1.06 -20.26 -25.75
C ASN A 502 0.34 -20.67 -25.28
N GLU A 503 1.26 -21.02 -26.18
CA GLU A 503 2.67 -21.30 -25.83
C GLU A 503 3.36 -20.06 -25.23
N LEU A 504 3.04 -18.86 -25.73
CA LEU A 504 3.55 -17.60 -25.18
C LEU A 504 3.01 -17.36 -23.76
N ALA A 505 1.71 -17.59 -23.53
CA ALA A 505 1.07 -17.48 -22.21
C ALA A 505 1.66 -18.47 -21.19
N GLN A 506 1.93 -19.71 -21.63
CA GLN A 506 2.49 -20.77 -20.79
C GLN A 506 3.91 -20.47 -20.29
N ARG A 507 4.76 -19.75 -21.06
CA ARG A 507 6.06 -19.25 -20.56
C ARG A 507 5.90 -18.38 -19.30
N PHE A 508 4.76 -17.71 -19.16
CA PHE A 508 4.39 -16.85 -18.02
C PHE A 508 3.34 -17.48 -17.10
N LYS A 509 3.29 -18.82 -17.01
CA LYS A 509 2.40 -19.60 -16.13
C LYS A 509 0.89 -19.31 -16.29
N SER A 510 0.45 -18.80 -17.44
CA SER A 510 -0.97 -18.58 -17.72
C SER A 510 -1.55 -19.78 -18.46
N ASP A 511 -2.40 -20.55 -17.78
CA ASP A 511 -3.15 -21.68 -18.35
C ASP A 511 -4.55 -21.22 -18.81
N GLY A 512 -4.65 -20.75 -20.05
CA GLY A 512 -5.96 -20.43 -20.64
C GLY A 512 -5.94 -19.37 -21.72
N ALA A 513 -7.15 -18.95 -22.10
CA ALA A 513 -7.34 -18.06 -23.23
C ALA A 513 -7.16 -16.59 -22.86
N LEU A 514 -6.06 -15.99 -23.35
CA LEU A 514 -5.80 -14.56 -23.20
C LEU A 514 -6.90 -13.70 -23.89
N PRO A 515 -7.68 -12.89 -23.15
CA PRO A 515 -8.59 -11.90 -23.75
C PRO A 515 -7.81 -10.77 -24.45
N ARG A 516 -8.46 -10.12 -25.43
CA ARG A 516 -7.84 -9.10 -26.30
C ARG A 516 -7.09 -8.01 -25.54
N ASN A 517 -7.60 -7.55 -24.40
CA ASN A 517 -6.96 -6.52 -23.58
C ASN A 517 -5.61 -6.98 -22.98
N GLN A 518 -5.48 -8.25 -22.63
CA GLN A 518 -4.21 -8.82 -22.17
C GLN A 518 -3.23 -9.02 -23.33
N ILE A 519 -3.70 -9.47 -24.49
CA ILE A 519 -2.86 -9.54 -25.71
C ILE A 519 -2.32 -8.14 -26.08
N THR A 520 -3.15 -7.10 -26.02
CA THR A 520 -2.73 -5.71 -26.23
C THR A 520 -1.76 -5.20 -25.15
N ALA A 521 -1.94 -5.60 -23.88
CA ALA A 521 -1.02 -5.25 -22.80
C ALA A 521 0.36 -5.94 -22.97
N LEU A 522 0.36 -7.23 -23.31
CA LEU A 522 1.57 -8.00 -23.63
C LEU A 522 2.31 -7.40 -24.82
N ALA A 523 1.60 -7.04 -25.89
CA ALA A 523 2.20 -6.38 -27.06
C ALA A 523 2.93 -5.07 -26.70
N ARG A 524 2.42 -4.29 -25.73
CA ARG A 524 3.09 -3.08 -25.22
C ARG A 524 4.32 -3.39 -24.37
N VAL A 525 4.27 -4.46 -23.57
CA VAL A 525 5.43 -4.94 -22.79
C VAL A 525 6.56 -5.38 -23.73
N LEU A 526 6.22 -6.10 -24.80
CA LEU A 526 7.17 -6.54 -25.82
C LEU A 526 7.72 -5.36 -26.65
N GLU A 527 6.86 -4.42 -27.08
CA GLU A 527 7.30 -3.22 -27.82
C GLU A 527 8.26 -2.37 -26.99
N GLY A 528 8.04 -2.25 -25.68
CA GLY A 528 8.97 -1.57 -24.75
C GLY A 528 10.31 -2.29 -24.52
N LEU A 529 10.47 -3.51 -25.04
CA LEU A 529 11.70 -4.31 -25.02
C LEU A 529 12.30 -4.49 -26.43
N ASN A 530 11.89 -3.67 -27.40
CA ASN A 530 12.30 -3.79 -28.82
C ASN A 530 11.89 -5.13 -29.47
N ILE A 531 10.83 -5.78 -28.97
CA ILE A 531 10.25 -7.00 -29.54
C ILE A 531 8.94 -6.64 -30.26
N GLY A 532 8.94 -6.75 -31.58
CA GLY A 532 7.77 -6.62 -32.42
C GLY A 532 6.92 -7.90 -32.39
N MET A 533 5.60 -7.74 -32.53
CA MET A 533 4.64 -8.84 -32.51
C MET A 533 3.70 -8.75 -33.70
N GLU A 534 3.67 -9.80 -34.54
CA GLU A 534 2.63 -10.01 -35.55
C GLU A 534 1.71 -11.17 -35.13
N PRO A 535 0.37 -11.08 -35.23
CA PRO A 535 -0.39 -9.98 -35.85
C PRO A 535 -0.37 -8.69 -35.02
N ASP A 536 -0.11 -7.54 -35.65
CA ASP A 536 -0.01 -6.24 -34.96
C ASP A 536 -1.38 -5.80 -34.37
N VAL A 537 -1.61 -6.17 -33.10
CA VAL A 537 -2.79 -5.78 -32.32
C VAL A 537 -2.80 -4.31 -31.92
N LEU A 538 -1.65 -3.62 -31.96
CA LEU A 538 -1.51 -2.20 -31.62
C LEU A 538 -2.00 -1.33 -32.78
N ALA A 539 -1.71 -1.73 -34.01
CA ALA A 539 -2.31 -1.23 -35.25
C ALA A 539 -3.77 -1.68 -35.47
N GLY A 540 -4.36 -2.41 -34.50
CA GLY A 540 -5.78 -2.75 -34.48
C GLY A 540 -6.15 -4.13 -35.03
N SER A 541 -5.17 -4.97 -35.41
CA SER A 541 -5.44 -6.33 -35.92
C SER A 541 -6.27 -7.17 -34.93
N ARG A 542 -6.90 -8.23 -35.46
CA ARG A 542 -7.62 -9.21 -34.63
C ARG A 542 -6.75 -10.44 -34.48
N ALA A 543 -6.43 -10.74 -33.22
CA ALA A 543 -5.80 -11.98 -32.79
C ALA A 543 -6.82 -12.80 -31.98
N LYS A 544 -6.82 -14.12 -32.17
CA LYS A 544 -7.46 -15.10 -31.29
C LYS A 544 -6.39 -15.91 -30.55
N THR A 545 -6.77 -16.49 -29.41
CA THR A 545 -5.88 -17.30 -28.56
C THR A 545 -5.20 -18.49 -29.27
N GLU A 546 -5.90 -19.14 -30.19
CA GLU A 546 -5.38 -20.31 -30.92
C GLU A 546 -4.58 -19.91 -32.17
N GLU A 547 -4.43 -18.61 -32.44
CA GLU A 547 -3.67 -18.14 -33.60
C GLU A 547 -2.17 -18.10 -33.32
N HIS A 548 -1.39 -18.23 -34.40
CA HIS A 548 0.05 -18.07 -34.32
C HIS A 548 0.41 -16.60 -34.07
N VAL A 549 1.54 -16.41 -33.40
CA VAL A 549 2.20 -15.13 -33.14
C VAL A 549 3.65 -15.25 -33.59
N VAL A 550 4.14 -14.23 -34.29
CA VAL A 550 5.55 -14.12 -34.69
C VAL A 550 6.18 -12.95 -33.96
N LEU A 551 7.25 -13.24 -33.23
CA LEU A 551 8.07 -12.28 -32.51
C LEU A 551 9.33 -11.97 -33.32
N PHE A 552 9.71 -10.70 -33.43
CA PHE A 552 10.84 -10.26 -34.23
C PHE A 552 11.49 -8.99 -33.66
N GLU A 553 12.77 -8.76 -33.94
CA GLU A 553 13.51 -7.61 -33.42
C GLU A 553 13.02 -6.32 -34.11
N THR A 554 12.59 -5.33 -33.32
CA THR A 554 12.08 -4.04 -33.82
C THR A 554 12.75 -2.87 -33.10
N GLU A 555 13.22 -1.89 -33.86
CA GLU A 555 13.50 -0.57 -33.29
C GLU A 555 12.18 0.18 -33.01
N PRO A 556 12.16 1.17 -32.10
CA PRO A 556 11.00 2.04 -31.90
C PRO A 556 10.70 2.82 -33.19
N ASP A 557 9.54 2.56 -33.78
CA ASP A 557 9.10 3.12 -35.07
C ASP A 557 7.71 3.77 -34.95
N GLU A 558 7.48 4.87 -35.67
CA GLU A 558 6.27 5.67 -35.54
C GLU A 558 5.01 4.86 -35.89
N PRO A 559 4.01 4.78 -35.00
CA PRO A 559 2.82 3.96 -35.23
C PRO A 559 1.98 4.43 -36.43
N ALA A 560 2.10 5.70 -36.82
CA ALA A 560 1.44 6.26 -38.00
C ALA A 560 1.90 5.62 -39.32
N LEU A 561 3.18 5.26 -39.42
CA LEU A 561 3.76 4.69 -40.64
C LEU A 561 3.18 3.29 -40.94
N ARG A 562 2.80 2.55 -39.88
CA ARG A 562 2.16 1.21 -39.93
C ARG A 562 0.75 1.22 -40.54
N ALA A 563 0.13 2.40 -40.70
CA ALA A 563 -1.23 2.59 -41.21
C ALA A 563 -1.28 3.25 -42.62
N THR A 564 -0.14 3.39 -43.30
CA THR A 564 -0.05 4.02 -44.62
C THR A 564 -0.71 3.18 -45.72
N THR A 565 -1.15 3.84 -46.80
CA THR A 565 -1.70 3.18 -48.01
C THR A 565 -0.73 2.15 -48.56
N ASP A 566 0.52 2.53 -48.72
CA ASP A 566 1.56 1.74 -49.36
C ASP A 566 1.88 0.48 -48.54
N TYR A 567 1.90 0.60 -47.21
CA TYR A 567 2.01 -0.56 -46.31
C TYR A 567 0.81 -1.50 -46.43
N SER A 568 -0.42 -0.97 -46.60
CA SER A 568 -1.61 -1.80 -46.84
C SER A 568 -1.59 -2.53 -48.20
N VAL A 569 -0.99 -1.91 -49.23
CA VAL A 569 -0.74 -2.54 -50.55
C VAL A 569 0.31 -3.65 -50.42
N ALA A 570 1.39 -3.42 -49.66
CA ALA A 570 2.41 -4.41 -49.37
C ALA A 570 1.85 -5.63 -48.63
N LEU A 571 1.08 -5.43 -47.54
CA LEU A 571 0.39 -6.52 -46.84
C LEU A 571 -0.57 -7.29 -47.76
N THR A 572 -1.35 -6.58 -48.59
CA THR A 572 -2.27 -7.22 -49.55
C THR A 572 -1.53 -8.02 -50.61
N THR A 573 -0.34 -7.58 -51.03
CA THR A 573 0.53 -8.31 -51.95
C THR A 573 1.03 -9.61 -51.32
N LEU A 574 1.50 -9.56 -50.07
CA LEU A 574 1.93 -10.74 -49.31
C LEU A 574 0.79 -11.72 -49.05
N ASP A 575 -0.42 -11.22 -48.71
CA ASP A 575 -1.62 -12.03 -48.54
C ASP A 575 -1.93 -12.86 -49.80
N ILE A 576 -1.95 -12.23 -50.98
CA ILE A 576 -2.27 -12.91 -52.25
C ILE A 576 -1.15 -13.87 -52.64
N ALA A 577 0.12 -13.44 -52.52
CA ALA A 577 1.28 -14.27 -52.82
C ALA A 577 1.32 -15.54 -51.98
N THR A 578 1.09 -15.41 -50.67
CA THR A 578 1.08 -16.56 -49.74
C THR A 578 -0.13 -17.47 -49.99
N SER A 579 -1.30 -16.90 -50.32
CA SER A 579 -2.50 -17.68 -50.70
C SER A 579 -2.27 -18.53 -51.96
N VAL A 580 -1.53 -18.01 -52.95
CA VAL A 580 -1.14 -18.76 -54.15
C VAL A 580 -0.07 -19.81 -53.83
N ALA A 581 0.98 -19.46 -53.09
CA ALA A 581 2.08 -20.35 -52.71
C ALA A 581 1.62 -21.56 -51.89
N ALA A 582 0.76 -21.35 -50.89
CA ALA A 582 0.25 -22.41 -50.00
C ALA A 582 -0.48 -23.54 -50.75
N SER A 583 -0.97 -23.28 -51.97
CA SER A 583 -1.68 -24.28 -52.78
C SER A 583 -0.78 -25.25 -53.55
N GLY A 584 0.48 -24.89 -53.80
CA GLY A 584 1.46 -25.74 -54.51
C GLY A 584 2.37 -26.53 -53.58
N GLY A 585 2.28 -26.30 -52.26
CA GLY A 585 3.35 -26.61 -51.31
C GLY A 585 4.37 -25.46 -51.28
N THR A 586 4.55 -24.86 -50.12
CA THR A 586 5.43 -23.68 -49.97
C THR A 586 6.90 -24.10 -50.02
N ASN A 587 7.56 -23.82 -51.14
CA ASN A 587 8.97 -24.17 -51.34
C ASN A 587 9.93 -23.08 -50.83
N GLN A 588 11.18 -23.49 -50.57
CA GLN A 588 12.22 -22.60 -50.04
C GLN A 588 12.60 -21.49 -51.05
N ALA A 589 12.60 -21.78 -52.35
CA ALA A 589 12.89 -20.78 -53.39
C ALA A 589 11.77 -19.73 -53.53
N GLN A 590 10.50 -20.13 -53.42
CA GLN A 590 9.38 -19.18 -53.35
C GLN A 590 9.50 -18.24 -52.13
N SER A 591 9.88 -18.78 -50.95
CA SER A 591 10.09 -17.97 -49.74
C SER A 591 11.25 -16.98 -49.93
N ALA A 592 12.39 -17.43 -50.47
CA ALA A 592 13.53 -16.56 -50.73
C ALA A 592 13.22 -15.45 -51.74
N LEU A 593 12.40 -15.72 -52.77
CA LEU A 593 11.97 -14.70 -53.73
C LEU A 593 11.05 -13.65 -53.09
N LEU A 594 10.14 -14.08 -52.22
CA LEU A 594 9.31 -13.20 -51.39
C LEU A 594 10.16 -12.31 -50.46
N ASP A 595 11.13 -12.88 -49.74
CA ASP A 595 12.02 -12.14 -48.86
C ASP A 595 12.86 -11.10 -49.63
N GLN A 596 13.40 -11.49 -50.80
CA GLN A 596 14.12 -10.60 -51.71
C GLN A 596 13.23 -9.48 -52.26
N HIS A 597 11.94 -9.75 -52.50
CA HIS A 597 10.99 -8.75 -52.95
C HIS A 597 10.67 -7.73 -51.83
N ILE A 598 10.50 -8.18 -50.58
CA ILE A 598 10.38 -7.28 -49.42
C ILE A 598 11.64 -6.42 -49.28
N ASP A 599 12.83 -7.01 -49.43
CA ASP A 599 14.09 -6.25 -49.34
C ASP A 599 14.22 -5.18 -50.45
N SER A 600 13.61 -5.41 -51.61
CA SER A 600 13.57 -4.45 -52.73
C SER A 600 12.71 -3.21 -52.48
N TRP A 601 11.80 -3.24 -51.49
CA TRP A 601 10.94 -2.12 -51.13
C TRP A 601 11.68 -1.04 -50.32
N THR A 602 12.60 -0.34 -51.01
CA THR A 602 13.45 0.74 -50.44
C THR A 602 12.70 1.97 -49.91
N HIS A 603 11.39 2.07 -50.15
CA HIS A 603 10.53 3.11 -49.58
C HIS A 603 10.06 2.80 -48.15
N PHE A 604 10.30 1.58 -47.64
CA PHE A 604 10.02 1.21 -46.25
C PHE A 604 11.28 1.22 -45.38
N SER A 605 11.10 1.55 -44.09
CA SER A 605 12.15 1.45 -43.07
C SER A 605 12.70 0.01 -42.96
N VAL A 606 13.88 -0.15 -42.36
CA VAL A 606 14.42 -1.49 -42.04
C VAL A 606 13.44 -2.23 -41.12
N THR A 607 12.91 -1.53 -40.12
CA THR A 607 11.91 -2.03 -39.17
C THR A 607 10.62 -2.49 -39.84
N HIS A 608 10.09 -1.72 -40.79
CA HIS A 608 8.94 -2.13 -41.60
C HIS A 608 9.23 -3.36 -42.46
N ARG A 609 10.43 -3.48 -43.05
CA ARG A 609 10.80 -4.69 -43.81
C ARG A 609 10.98 -5.91 -42.91
N LYS A 610 11.55 -5.77 -41.71
CA LYS A 610 11.56 -6.83 -40.68
C LYS A 610 10.13 -7.26 -40.30
N ARG A 611 9.23 -6.30 -40.03
CA ARG A 611 7.81 -6.57 -39.72
C ARG A 611 7.07 -7.26 -40.86
N LEU A 612 7.28 -6.84 -42.12
CA LEU A 612 6.68 -7.48 -43.30
C LEU A 612 7.19 -8.91 -43.50
N LYS A 613 8.46 -9.20 -43.22
CA LYS A 613 8.99 -10.56 -43.18
C LYS A 613 8.33 -11.38 -42.06
N ALA A 614 8.21 -10.85 -40.85
CA ALA A 614 7.49 -11.51 -39.75
C ALA A 614 6.01 -11.80 -40.10
N TYR A 615 5.34 -10.87 -40.77
CA TYR A 615 3.98 -11.06 -41.29
C TYR A 615 3.90 -12.17 -42.34
N GLN A 616 4.87 -12.26 -43.26
CA GLN A 616 4.97 -13.37 -44.20
C GLN A 616 5.19 -14.71 -43.48
N LEU A 617 6.06 -14.76 -42.46
CA LEU A 617 6.24 -15.98 -41.65
C LEU A 617 4.92 -16.44 -41.03
N LEU A 618 4.14 -15.50 -40.47
CA LEU A 618 2.81 -15.75 -39.91
C LEU A 618 1.82 -16.29 -40.97
N GLN A 619 1.74 -15.62 -42.14
CA GLN A 619 0.83 -16.02 -43.21
C GLN A 619 1.19 -17.39 -43.81
N ARG A 620 2.45 -17.85 -43.76
CA ARG A 620 2.80 -19.22 -44.17
C ARG A 620 2.23 -20.29 -43.22
N LEU A 621 2.12 -19.98 -41.93
CA LEU A 621 1.50 -20.85 -40.94
C LEU A 621 -0.03 -20.82 -41.00
N GLN A 622 -0.61 -19.68 -41.39
CA GLN A 622 -2.06 -19.46 -41.44
C GLN A 622 -2.49 -18.80 -42.77
N PRO A 623 -2.38 -19.52 -43.92
CA PRO A 623 -2.56 -18.91 -45.24
C PRO A 623 -3.97 -18.33 -45.46
N PRO A 624 -4.08 -17.08 -45.96
CA PRO A 624 -5.35 -16.40 -46.08
C PRO A 624 -6.11 -16.92 -47.31
N THR A 625 -7.45 -16.93 -47.24
CA THR A 625 -8.26 -17.33 -48.39
C THR A 625 -8.45 -16.16 -49.36
N LEU A 626 -8.37 -16.41 -50.68
CA LEU A 626 -8.69 -15.37 -51.69
C LEU A 626 -10.11 -14.77 -51.49
N SER A 627 -11.02 -15.51 -50.87
CA SER A 627 -12.38 -15.05 -50.53
C SER A 627 -12.40 -13.97 -49.44
N SER A 628 -11.55 -14.06 -48.41
CA SER A 628 -11.46 -13.03 -47.35
C SER A 628 -10.79 -11.74 -47.83
N LEU A 629 -9.96 -11.82 -48.87
CA LEU A 629 -9.18 -10.69 -49.39
C LEU A 629 -9.94 -9.79 -50.37
N LYS A 630 -11.13 -10.20 -50.86
CA LYS A 630 -11.89 -9.48 -51.92
C LYS A 630 -12.07 -7.98 -51.67
N LYS A 631 -12.30 -7.56 -50.43
CA LYS A 631 -12.45 -6.13 -50.08
C LYS A 631 -11.14 -5.34 -50.18
N ARG A 632 -10.01 -5.94 -49.77
CA ARG A 632 -8.67 -5.33 -49.91
C ARG A 632 -8.29 -5.23 -51.39
N ILE A 633 -8.48 -6.33 -52.13
CA ILE A 633 -8.21 -6.39 -53.59
C ILE A 633 -9.02 -5.34 -54.37
N ALA A 634 -10.27 -5.10 -53.99
CA ALA A 634 -11.12 -4.10 -54.65
C ALA A 634 -10.62 -2.66 -54.48
N ALA A 635 -9.93 -2.35 -53.37
CA ALA A 635 -9.42 -1.01 -53.04
C ALA A 635 -8.13 -0.63 -53.78
N LEU A 636 -7.42 -1.61 -54.37
CA LEU A 636 -6.20 -1.38 -55.13
C LEU A 636 -6.47 -0.64 -56.45
N GLN A 637 -5.48 0.12 -56.92
CA GLN A 637 -5.46 0.73 -58.25
C GLN A 637 -5.15 -0.30 -59.35
N HIS A 638 -5.42 0.04 -60.61
CA HIS A 638 -5.23 -0.91 -61.72
C HIS A 638 -3.74 -1.26 -61.93
N ASP A 639 -2.84 -0.28 -61.82
CA ASP A 639 -1.40 -0.48 -62.00
C ASP A 639 -0.79 -1.34 -60.87
N GLU A 640 -1.28 -1.18 -59.63
CA GLU A 640 -0.94 -2.03 -58.49
C GLU A 640 -1.37 -3.48 -58.76
N LYS A 641 -2.62 -3.69 -59.20
CA LYS A 641 -3.13 -5.04 -59.53
C LYS A 641 -2.29 -5.71 -60.61
N ARG A 642 -1.91 -4.98 -61.67
CA ARG A 642 -1.04 -5.51 -62.74
C ARG A 642 0.36 -5.86 -62.23
N THR A 643 0.94 -5.03 -61.37
CA THR A 643 2.26 -5.26 -60.75
C THR A 643 2.23 -6.52 -59.88
N ILE A 644 1.19 -6.69 -59.06
CA ILE A 644 0.96 -7.89 -58.25
C ILE A 644 0.79 -9.12 -59.15
N GLY A 645 -0.01 -9.02 -60.22
CA GLY A 645 -0.20 -10.13 -61.18
C GLY A 645 1.11 -10.63 -61.79
N TYR A 646 1.98 -9.73 -62.22
CA TYR A 646 3.30 -10.06 -62.75
C TYR A 646 4.21 -10.70 -61.69
N PHE A 647 4.22 -10.18 -60.45
CA PHE A 647 4.94 -10.77 -59.33
C PHE A 647 4.48 -12.20 -59.01
N LEU A 648 3.17 -12.47 -59.04
CA LEU A 648 2.63 -13.83 -58.84
C LEU A 648 3.08 -14.82 -59.92
N ALA A 649 3.24 -14.36 -61.17
CA ALA A 649 3.78 -15.18 -62.25
C ALA A 649 5.27 -15.48 -62.08
N GLN A 650 6.06 -14.53 -61.54
CA GLN A 650 7.45 -14.77 -61.14
C GLN A 650 7.55 -15.76 -59.97
N LEU A 651 6.75 -15.56 -58.92
CA LEU A 651 6.70 -16.44 -57.74
C LEU A 651 6.41 -17.90 -58.12
N ALA A 652 5.45 -18.12 -59.02
CA ALA A 652 5.09 -19.46 -59.48
C ALA A 652 6.19 -20.16 -60.31
N GLN A 653 7.12 -19.40 -60.89
CA GLN A 653 8.26 -19.94 -61.65
C GLN A 653 9.53 -20.13 -60.80
N ALA A 654 9.53 -19.71 -59.53
CA ALA A 654 10.71 -19.78 -58.65
C ALA A 654 11.27 -21.20 -58.49
N ASP A 655 10.42 -22.22 -58.54
CA ASP A 655 10.81 -23.63 -58.41
C ASP A 655 11.06 -24.33 -59.76
N GLY A 656 10.96 -23.62 -60.89
CA GLY A 656 11.16 -24.15 -62.24
C GLY A 656 10.07 -25.08 -62.79
N THR A 657 9.13 -25.57 -61.96
CA THR A 657 8.01 -26.43 -62.39
C THR A 657 6.65 -25.90 -61.91
N VAL A 658 5.89 -25.27 -62.79
CA VAL A 658 4.53 -24.79 -62.49
C VAL A 658 3.53 -25.93 -62.55
N THR A 659 2.79 -26.19 -61.46
CA THR A 659 1.80 -27.28 -61.45
C THR A 659 0.44 -26.84 -62.04
N PRO A 660 -0.36 -27.76 -62.64
CA PRO A 660 -1.69 -27.42 -63.15
C PRO A 660 -2.69 -26.93 -62.08
N GLN A 661 -2.44 -27.24 -60.80
CA GLN A 661 -3.24 -26.73 -59.67
C GLN A 661 -2.92 -25.27 -59.39
N GLN A 662 -1.63 -24.91 -59.41
CA GLN A 662 -1.12 -23.55 -59.23
C GLN A 662 -1.58 -22.63 -60.38
N VAL A 663 -1.57 -23.09 -61.64
CA VAL A 663 -2.12 -22.33 -62.78
C VAL A 663 -3.61 -22.02 -62.58
N LYS A 664 -4.43 -22.99 -62.17
CA LYS A 664 -5.87 -22.77 -61.88
C LYS A 664 -6.11 -21.77 -60.76
N LEU A 665 -5.17 -21.61 -59.82
CA LEU A 665 -5.26 -20.63 -58.75
C LEU A 665 -4.69 -19.26 -59.13
N LEU A 666 -3.68 -19.20 -60.00
CA LEU A 666 -3.28 -17.96 -60.68
C LEU A 666 -4.41 -17.41 -61.55
N GLU A 667 -5.14 -18.25 -62.31
CA GLU A 667 -6.33 -17.83 -63.05
C GLU A 667 -7.42 -17.26 -62.12
N ARG A 668 -7.60 -17.83 -60.92
CA ARG A 668 -8.52 -17.31 -59.91
C ARG A 668 -8.02 -15.99 -59.31
N ALA A 669 -6.71 -15.85 -59.08
CA ALA A 669 -6.09 -14.63 -58.59
C ALA A 669 -6.19 -13.50 -59.63
N TYR A 670 -5.90 -13.75 -60.90
CA TYR A 670 -6.06 -12.78 -62.00
C TYR A 670 -7.53 -12.35 -62.14
N LYS A 671 -8.48 -13.29 -62.08
CA LYS A 671 -9.93 -12.96 -62.05
C LYS A 671 -10.31 -12.11 -60.83
N ALA A 672 -9.74 -12.38 -59.65
CA ALA A 672 -9.97 -11.57 -58.45
C ALA A 672 -9.36 -10.17 -58.55
N LEU A 673 -8.17 -10.06 -59.17
CA LEU A 673 -7.48 -8.81 -59.51
C LEU A 673 -8.09 -8.07 -60.71
N GLN A 674 -9.17 -8.58 -61.32
CA GLN A 674 -9.81 -8.00 -62.51
C GLN A 674 -8.84 -7.82 -63.70
N LEU A 675 -7.84 -8.70 -63.80
CA LEU A 675 -6.90 -8.78 -64.92
C LEU A 675 -7.40 -9.77 -65.96
N ASP A 676 -6.97 -9.60 -67.21
CA ASP A 676 -7.26 -10.58 -68.26
C ASP A 676 -6.49 -11.89 -68.01
N THR A 677 -7.22 -13.00 -67.97
CA THR A 677 -6.66 -14.34 -67.83
C THR A 677 -5.79 -14.77 -69.02
N THR A 678 -5.90 -14.15 -70.20
CA THR A 678 -4.96 -14.49 -71.29
C THR A 678 -3.56 -13.94 -71.02
N SER A 679 -3.45 -12.80 -70.34
CA SER A 679 -2.15 -12.18 -69.99
C SER A 679 -1.33 -13.01 -68.98
N LEU A 680 -1.98 -13.81 -68.14
CA LEU A 680 -1.31 -14.77 -67.25
C LEU A 680 -0.33 -15.67 -68.01
N TYR A 681 -0.71 -16.15 -69.19
CA TYR A 681 0.12 -17.08 -69.98
C TYR A 681 1.34 -16.36 -70.60
N SER A 682 1.20 -15.09 -70.99
CA SER A 682 2.36 -14.27 -71.40
C SER A 682 3.28 -13.93 -70.24
N ASP A 683 2.73 -13.59 -69.07
CA ASP A 683 3.49 -13.24 -67.87
C ASP A 683 4.26 -14.47 -67.35
N LEU A 684 3.64 -15.65 -67.37
CA LEU A 684 4.25 -16.92 -66.98
C LEU A 684 5.40 -17.36 -67.91
N HIS A 685 5.29 -17.10 -69.22
CA HIS A 685 6.38 -17.30 -70.18
C HIS A 685 7.49 -16.25 -70.04
N GLY A 686 7.15 -14.98 -69.77
CA GLY A 686 8.12 -13.93 -69.49
C GLY A 686 8.94 -14.22 -68.23
N ALA A 687 8.28 -14.72 -67.17
CA ALA A 687 8.91 -15.18 -65.94
C ALA A 687 9.83 -16.40 -66.19
N ALA A 688 9.39 -17.43 -66.92
CA ALA A 688 10.22 -18.58 -67.28
C ALA A 688 11.49 -18.18 -68.07
N SER A 689 11.34 -17.24 -68.99
CA SER A 689 12.44 -16.71 -69.80
C SER A 689 13.44 -15.92 -68.96
N SER A 690 12.95 -15.22 -67.93
CA SER A 690 13.78 -14.47 -66.97
C SER A 690 14.51 -15.40 -65.99
N ALA A 691 13.88 -16.50 -65.56
CA ALA A 691 14.51 -17.51 -64.71
C ALA A 691 15.63 -18.30 -65.42
N SER A 692 15.53 -18.46 -66.75
CA SER A 692 16.57 -19.13 -67.56
C SER A 692 17.73 -18.23 -68.01
N GLY A 693 17.68 -16.93 -67.70
CA GLY A 693 18.69 -15.94 -68.11
C GLY A 693 19.25 -15.17 -66.92
N GLY A 694 20.44 -15.55 -66.45
CA GLY A 694 21.05 -14.98 -65.25
C GLY A 694 21.30 -13.46 -65.31
N ILE A 695 20.84 -12.76 -64.27
CA ILE A 695 21.27 -11.43 -63.79
C ILE A 695 21.34 -10.30 -64.84
N ILE A 696 20.27 -9.48 -64.93
CA ILE A 696 20.41 -8.02 -65.16
C ILE A 696 19.42 -7.25 -64.27
N SER A 697 19.92 -6.17 -63.65
CA SER A 697 19.19 -5.26 -62.76
C SER A 697 17.91 -4.66 -63.37
N ALA A 698 16.87 -4.55 -62.56
CA ALA A 698 15.58 -3.98 -62.94
C ALA A 698 15.63 -2.44 -63.13
N ARG A 699 15.90 -1.99 -64.36
CA ARG A 699 15.27 -0.76 -64.89
C ARG A 699 15.25 -0.79 -66.40
N ARG A 700 14.12 -1.16 -67.00
CA ARG A 700 13.86 -0.94 -68.43
C ARG A 700 12.47 -0.40 -68.66
N SER A 701 12.42 0.91 -68.89
CA SER A 701 11.29 1.61 -69.48
C SER A 701 10.94 1.04 -70.86
N LEU A 702 9.66 1.13 -71.22
CA LEU A 702 9.08 0.54 -72.43
C LEU A 702 9.77 1.02 -73.72
N PRO A 703 9.88 0.17 -74.76
CA PRO A 703 10.09 0.60 -76.14
C PRO A 703 8.78 0.64 -76.92
N ALA A 704 8.44 1.81 -77.48
CA ALA A 704 7.56 1.89 -78.64
C ALA A 704 8.32 1.46 -79.91
N SER A 705 7.60 1.01 -80.94
CA SER A 705 8.18 0.50 -82.18
C SER A 705 8.65 1.60 -83.14
N THR A 706 9.70 1.31 -83.94
CA THR A 706 9.79 1.49 -85.41
C THR A 706 11.25 1.43 -85.90
N GLY A 707 11.45 1.08 -87.17
CA GLY A 707 12.70 1.34 -87.90
C GLY A 707 13.63 0.13 -88.10
N ALA A 708 14.06 -0.08 -89.34
CA ALA A 708 14.98 -1.13 -89.76
C ALA A 708 16.39 -0.60 -90.09
N ASP A 709 17.30 -1.54 -90.39
CA ASP A 709 18.64 -1.39 -90.96
C ASP A 709 19.81 -0.82 -90.12
N GLY A 710 20.95 -1.53 -90.22
CA GLY A 710 22.19 -0.84 -90.58
C GLY A 710 23.34 -0.76 -89.57
N LYS A 711 24.15 -1.83 -89.49
CA LYS A 711 25.59 -1.85 -89.14
C LYS A 711 26.05 -1.44 -87.71
N LYS A 712 26.94 -2.29 -87.18
CA LYS A 712 27.83 -2.00 -86.04
C LYS A 712 28.67 -0.73 -86.30
N HIS A 713 28.78 0.14 -85.31
CA HIS A 713 30.01 0.85 -84.92
C HIS A 713 29.97 1.00 -83.38
N GLY A 714 31.10 0.77 -82.71
CA GLY A 714 31.22 1.09 -81.29
C GLY A 714 31.54 2.57 -81.11
N SER A 715 30.90 3.23 -80.15
CA SER A 715 31.25 4.58 -79.72
C SER A 715 31.36 4.64 -78.20
N GLY A 716 32.43 5.27 -77.71
CA GLY A 716 32.54 5.66 -76.32
C GLY A 716 31.55 6.76 -75.98
N ILE A 717 31.29 6.94 -74.69
CA ILE A 717 30.36 7.95 -74.18
C ILE A 717 30.90 9.35 -74.51
N VAL A 718 30.29 10.02 -75.48
CA VAL A 718 30.49 11.46 -75.71
C VAL A 718 29.45 12.21 -74.88
N LEU A 719 29.89 12.86 -73.81
CA LEU A 719 29.04 13.71 -72.98
C LEU A 719 28.72 15.01 -73.73
N ASP A 720 27.43 15.25 -73.97
CA ASP A 720 26.93 16.48 -74.57
C ASP A 720 27.08 17.65 -73.58
N MET A 721 28.13 18.45 -73.78
CA MET A 721 28.44 19.59 -72.90
C MET A 721 27.37 20.68 -72.89
N HIS A 722 26.49 20.76 -73.91
CA HIS A 722 25.37 21.70 -73.85
C HIS A 722 24.33 21.26 -72.82
N LYS A 723 24.07 19.95 -72.69
CA LYS A 723 23.19 19.41 -71.64
C LYS A 723 23.81 19.52 -70.24
N VAL A 724 25.13 19.33 -70.11
CA VAL A 724 25.82 19.55 -68.83
C VAL A 724 25.76 21.02 -68.42
N ALA A 725 26.00 21.96 -69.35
CA ALA A 725 25.86 23.39 -69.09
C ALA A 725 24.41 23.82 -68.77
N GLN A 726 23.41 23.15 -69.36
CA GLN A 726 22.00 23.36 -69.03
C GLN A 726 21.67 22.85 -67.62
N LEU A 727 22.04 21.61 -67.29
CA LEU A 727 21.85 21.05 -65.94
C LEU A 727 22.59 21.86 -64.87
N GLN A 728 23.78 22.40 -65.16
CA GLN A 728 24.49 23.30 -64.26
C GLN A 728 23.78 24.65 -64.07
N ARG A 729 23.17 25.22 -65.12
CA ARG A 729 22.32 26.42 -65.00
C ARG A 729 21.05 26.14 -64.19
N GLU A 730 20.39 25.01 -64.42
CA GLU A 730 19.19 24.61 -63.69
C GLU A 730 19.51 24.35 -62.20
N THR A 731 20.62 23.67 -61.92
CA THR A 731 21.12 23.47 -60.54
C THR A 731 21.49 24.81 -59.87
N ALA A 732 22.16 25.72 -60.58
CA ALA A 732 22.46 27.06 -60.07
C ALA A 732 21.19 27.90 -59.81
N ALA A 733 20.16 27.78 -60.64
CA ALA A 733 18.88 28.47 -60.46
C ALA A 733 18.12 27.94 -59.23
N VAL A 734 18.11 26.62 -59.02
CA VAL A 734 17.53 26.00 -57.82
C VAL A 734 18.32 26.35 -56.56
N SER A 735 19.66 26.39 -56.61
CA SER A 735 20.48 26.86 -55.49
C SER A 735 20.25 28.34 -55.18
N ALA A 736 20.03 29.19 -56.18
CA ALA A 736 19.69 30.60 -55.97
C ALA A 736 18.29 30.79 -55.36
N LEU A 737 17.31 29.96 -55.74
CA LEU A 737 15.98 29.92 -55.13
C LEU A 737 16.04 29.50 -53.66
N LEU A 738 16.81 28.46 -53.33
CA LEU A 738 17.01 28.02 -51.93
C LEU A 738 17.81 29.03 -51.10
N ALA A 739 18.78 29.74 -51.70
CA ALA A 739 19.54 30.78 -51.00
C ALA A 739 18.69 31.99 -50.58
N ASN A 740 17.57 32.25 -51.27
CA ASN A 740 16.60 33.28 -50.89
C ASN A 740 15.61 32.85 -49.80
N VAL A 741 15.60 31.57 -49.40
CA VAL A 741 14.79 31.07 -48.26
C VAL A 741 15.57 31.13 -46.94
N PHE A 742 16.91 31.21 -47.00
CA PHE A 742 17.81 31.20 -45.84
C PHE A 742 18.54 32.52 -45.57
N LYS A 743 18.09 33.63 -46.18
CA LYS A 743 18.46 34.99 -45.75
C LYS A 743 17.26 35.58 -45.03
N GLY A 744 17.36 35.68 -43.70
CA GLY A 744 16.27 36.17 -42.87
C GLY A 744 16.09 37.67 -42.98
N ASP A 745 14.83 38.10 -42.96
CA ASP A 745 14.47 39.45 -42.51
C ASP A 745 14.66 39.51 -40.99
N GLN A 746 15.66 40.27 -40.55
CA GLN A 746 15.66 40.85 -39.20
C GLN A 746 15.08 42.25 -39.30
N GLU A 747 13.81 42.41 -38.93
CA GLU A 747 13.31 43.66 -38.35
C GLU A 747 12.46 43.33 -37.11
N ASP A 748 12.45 44.25 -36.15
CA ASP A 748 11.95 44.04 -34.80
C ASP A 748 10.42 43.90 -34.71
N GLU A 749 9.93 43.01 -33.82
CA GLU A 749 8.65 43.23 -33.16
C GLU A 749 8.68 42.79 -31.69
N GLN A 750 8.29 43.72 -30.80
CA GLN A 750 7.98 43.44 -29.41
C GLN A 750 6.57 42.86 -29.32
N ILE A 751 6.42 41.70 -28.69
CA ILE A 751 5.12 41.13 -28.30
C ILE A 751 5.24 40.82 -26.81
N SER A 752 4.97 41.78 -25.93
CA SER A 752 3.62 42.08 -25.39
C SER A 752 2.89 40.83 -24.92
N ALA A 753 2.70 40.74 -23.61
CA ALA A 753 1.75 39.81 -23.01
C ALA A 753 0.29 40.22 -23.33
N GLU A 754 -0.63 39.42 -22.80
CA GLU A 754 -2.11 39.58 -22.77
C GLU A 754 -2.89 39.08 -23.98
N ALA A 755 -3.57 37.93 -23.79
CA ALA A 755 -4.89 37.68 -24.33
C ALA A 755 -5.68 36.63 -23.51
N THR A 756 -5.92 36.88 -22.22
CA THR A 756 -7.02 36.21 -21.48
C THR A 756 -7.71 37.12 -20.46
N ALA A 757 -7.93 38.38 -20.82
CA ALA A 757 -8.76 39.30 -20.06
C ALA A 757 -10.25 39.08 -20.38
N GLN A 758 -10.91 38.17 -19.65
CA GLN A 758 -12.37 38.14 -19.54
C GLN A 758 -12.83 37.38 -18.28
N ASN A 759 -12.54 37.99 -17.12
CA ASN A 759 -13.38 38.00 -15.91
C ASN A 759 -12.73 38.94 -14.87
N ALA A 760 -12.67 40.23 -15.22
CA ALA A 760 -12.23 41.29 -14.33
C ALA A 760 -13.44 42.10 -13.86
N SER A 761 -14.13 41.61 -12.82
CA SER A 761 -15.13 42.38 -12.07
C SER A 761 -15.20 42.04 -10.58
N ASP A 762 -14.12 41.48 -9.99
CA ASP A 762 -13.98 41.18 -8.55
C ASP A 762 -12.60 41.60 -7.98
N ALA A 763 -11.89 42.52 -8.66
CA ALA A 763 -10.50 42.87 -8.36
C ALA A 763 -10.29 43.86 -7.18
N GLU A 764 -11.17 43.88 -6.18
CA GLU A 764 -11.02 44.70 -4.94
C GLU A 764 -11.00 43.86 -3.64
N THR A 765 -11.11 42.53 -3.74
CA THR A 765 -11.43 41.65 -2.59
C THR A 765 -10.51 40.45 -2.40
N HIS A 766 -9.39 40.35 -3.12
CA HIS A 766 -8.37 39.30 -2.93
C HIS A 766 -7.08 39.86 -2.31
N LEU A 767 -7.01 39.86 -0.98
CA LEU A 767 -5.81 40.26 -0.23
C LEU A 767 -4.85 39.07 -0.12
N TYR A 768 -3.57 39.27 -0.45
CA TYR A 768 -2.49 38.29 -0.23
C TYR A 768 -2.74 36.87 -0.80
N GLY A 769 -3.54 36.75 -1.85
CA GLY A 769 -3.87 35.46 -2.47
C GLY A 769 -4.93 34.64 -1.73
N LEU A 770 -5.53 35.18 -0.67
CA LEU A 770 -6.75 34.61 -0.06
C LEU A 770 -7.96 34.79 -0.99
N ASP A 771 -8.94 33.91 -0.87
CA ASP A 771 -10.25 34.11 -1.52
C ASP A 771 -11.02 35.31 -0.95
N THR A 772 -12.18 35.62 -1.52
CA THR A 772 -12.98 36.80 -1.14
C THR A 772 -13.53 36.71 0.28
N GLU A 773 -13.84 35.51 0.76
CA GLU A 773 -14.43 35.25 2.09
C GLU A 773 -13.35 35.33 3.17
N HIS A 774 -12.19 34.69 2.96
CA HIS A 774 -11.04 34.78 3.86
C HIS A 774 -10.42 36.18 3.88
N SER A 775 -10.41 36.91 2.76
CA SER A 775 -9.98 38.31 2.71
C SER A 775 -10.91 39.23 3.50
N ALA A 776 -12.23 39.01 3.42
CA ALA A 776 -13.21 39.73 4.23
C ALA A 776 -13.09 39.37 5.73
N PHE A 777 -12.83 38.10 6.05
CA PHE A 777 -12.61 37.64 7.42
C PHE A 777 -11.32 38.20 8.03
N LEU A 778 -10.23 38.29 7.27
CA LEU A 778 -8.97 38.94 7.70
C LEU A 778 -9.18 40.42 8.05
N ARG A 779 -9.89 41.18 7.21
CA ARG A 779 -10.27 42.58 7.50
C ARG A 779 -11.12 42.69 8.78
N LEU A 780 -11.99 41.71 9.04
CA LEU A 780 -12.79 41.67 10.26
C LEU A 780 -11.92 41.37 11.50
N LEU A 781 -11.04 40.36 11.43
CA LEU A 781 -10.13 39.98 12.52
C LEU A 781 -9.30 41.18 13.00
N VAL A 782 -8.63 41.86 12.06
CA VAL A 782 -7.74 43.00 12.34
C VAL A 782 -8.46 44.23 12.93
N SER A 783 -9.78 44.32 12.81
CA SER A 783 -10.53 45.45 13.38
C SER A 783 -10.52 45.52 14.93
N ARG A 784 -10.05 44.47 15.62
CA ARG A 784 -9.88 44.44 17.08
C ARG A 784 -8.64 43.63 17.46
N ASN A 785 -8.00 44.02 18.57
CA ASN A 785 -6.81 43.35 19.10
C ASN A 785 -7.10 42.01 19.80
N ALA A 786 -8.33 41.76 20.22
CA ALA A 786 -8.74 40.48 20.80
C ALA A 786 -10.22 40.19 20.53
N TRP A 787 -10.54 38.92 20.35
CA TRP A 787 -11.88 38.41 20.09
C TRP A 787 -12.22 37.24 21.02
N THR A 788 -13.45 37.20 21.53
CA THR A 788 -13.97 35.97 22.16
C THR A 788 -14.34 34.96 21.09
N ARG A 789 -14.05 33.67 21.29
CA ARG A 789 -14.28 32.61 20.30
C ARG A 789 -15.71 32.61 19.75
N GLN A 790 -16.70 32.70 20.64
CA GLN A 790 -18.13 32.74 20.27
C GLN A 790 -18.50 33.93 19.36
N ALA A 791 -17.78 35.05 19.42
CA ALA A 791 -18.01 36.19 18.54
C ALA A 791 -17.48 35.94 17.12
N LEU A 792 -16.34 35.26 16.99
CA LEU A 792 -15.80 34.86 15.69
C LEU A 792 -16.57 33.68 15.09
N GLU A 793 -17.01 32.69 15.87
CA GLU A 793 -17.86 31.59 15.37
C GLU A 793 -19.16 32.13 14.73
N ASN A 794 -19.78 33.15 15.34
CA ASN A 794 -20.95 33.82 14.75
C ASN A 794 -20.60 34.61 13.46
N ALA A 795 -19.41 35.20 13.40
CA ALA A 795 -18.95 35.94 12.22
C ALA A 795 -18.64 35.00 11.05
N THR A 796 -17.90 33.91 11.27
CA THR A 796 -17.57 32.93 10.23
C THR A 796 -18.80 32.15 9.78
N ALA A 797 -19.74 31.83 10.67
CA ALA A 797 -21.03 31.23 10.29
C ALA A 797 -21.90 32.16 9.42
N THR A 798 -21.66 33.48 9.43
CA THR A 798 -22.31 34.43 8.51
C THR A 798 -21.60 34.48 7.15
N MET A 799 -20.36 34.00 7.07
CA MET A 799 -19.51 33.93 5.87
C MET A 799 -19.38 32.50 5.32
N ASP A 800 -20.17 31.54 5.83
CA ASP A 800 -20.11 30.08 5.55
C ASP A 800 -18.74 29.41 5.79
N LEU A 801 -17.88 30.04 6.61
CA LEU A 801 -16.54 29.55 6.95
C LEU A 801 -16.51 28.79 8.30
N MET A 802 -15.68 27.75 8.38
CA MET A 802 -15.34 27.08 9.63
C MET A 802 -14.23 27.84 10.36
N LEU A 803 -14.48 28.29 11.59
CA LEU A 803 -13.58 29.19 12.32
C LEU A 803 -12.12 28.71 12.38
N ASP A 804 -11.89 27.50 12.88
CA ASP A 804 -10.53 26.99 13.07
C ASP A 804 -9.76 26.85 11.74
N GLY A 805 -10.44 26.42 10.68
CA GLY A 805 -9.84 26.32 9.34
C GLY A 805 -9.53 27.69 8.72
N ALA A 806 -10.41 28.67 8.92
CA ALA A 806 -10.19 30.03 8.42
C ALA A 806 -9.05 30.75 9.18
N LEU A 807 -8.91 30.53 10.49
CA LEU A 807 -7.79 31.02 11.28
C LEU A 807 -6.47 30.32 10.89
N GLU A 808 -6.49 29.00 10.69
CA GLU A 808 -5.33 28.23 10.22
C GLU A 808 -4.86 28.73 8.85
N GLN A 809 -5.77 28.88 7.88
CA GLN A 809 -5.45 29.35 6.52
C GLN A 809 -4.92 30.81 6.50
N ILE A 810 -5.44 31.69 7.35
CA ILE A 810 -4.94 33.06 7.50
C ILE A 810 -3.57 33.09 8.18
N ASN A 811 -3.35 32.27 9.21
CA ASN A 811 -2.06 32.16 9.88
C ASN A 811 -0.99 31.52 8.98
N ASP A 812 -1.33 30.49 8.18
CA ASP A 812 -0.42 29.87 7.22
C ASP A 812 0.02 30.88 6.14
N MET A 813 -0.93 31.64 5.55
CA MET A 813 -0.61 32.74 4.62
C MET A 813 0.35 33.75 5.25
N ALA A 814 0.08 34.14 6.49
CA ALA A 814 0.89 35.11 7.22
C ALA A 814 2.30 34.59 7.56
N PHE A 815 2.44 33.31 7.89
CA PHE A 815 3.75 32.66 8.04
C PHE A 815 4.51 32.60 6.71
N GLU A 816 3.84 32.31 5.59
CA GLU A 816 4.50 32.26 4.26
C GLU A 816 5.02 33.62 3.78
N LEU A 817 4.35 34.72 4.16
CA LEU A 817 4.73 36.08 3.72
C LEU A 817 5.56 36.88 4.74
N PHE A 818 5.31 36.69 6.04
CA PHE A 818 5.85 37.55 7.12
C PHE A 818 6.54 36.77 8.26
N ASP A 819 6.62 35.44 8.18
CA ASP A 819 7.23 34.53 9.19
C ASP A 819 6.62 34.66 10.62
N MET A 820 5.36 35.11 10.72
CA MET A 820 4.61 35.24 11.97
C MET A 820 3.10 35.06 11.77
N PRO A 821 2.33 34.62 12.80
CA PRO A 821 0.89 34.45 12.69
C PRO A 821 0.13 35.76 12.88
N VAL A 822 -1.10 35.82 12.34
CA VAL A 822 -2.07 36.90 12.58
C VAL A 822 -2.72 36.77 13.96
N SER A 823 -3.01 35.55 14.38
CA SER A 823 -3.82 35.28 15.58
C SER A 823 -3.29 34.11 16.40
N GLU A 824 -3.35 34.23 17.73
CA GLU A 824 -2.92 33.21 18.69
C GLU A 824 -3.94 33.06 19.84
N GLY A 825 -4.01 31.87 20.45
CA GLY A 825 -4.90 31.57 21.58
C GLY A 825 -6.25 30.96 21.19
N ASP A 826 -6.92 30.32 22.16
CA ASP A 826 -8.18 29.56 21.96
C ASP A 826 -9.45 30.34 22.35
N ASP A 827 -9.41 31.09 23.46
CA ASP A 827 -10.43 32.05 23.93
C ASP A 827 -9.85 32.89 25.11
N PRO A 828 -9.64 34.21 24.98
CA PRO A 828 -9.79 34.99 23.75
C PRO A 828 -8.73 34.60 22.71
N ILE A 829 -9.06 34.84 21.44
CA ILE A 829 -8.14 34.83 20.30
C ILE A 829 -7.53 36.24 20.23
N GLU A 830 -6.23 36.33 20.44
CA GLU A 830 -5.47 37.58 20.43
C GLU A 830 -4.86 37.81 19.04
N ILE A 831 -4.95 39.04 18.53
CA ILE A 831 -4.37 39.41 17.23
C ILE A 831 -2.96 39.98 17.48
N ASN A 832 -1.96 39.39 16.84
CA ASN A 832 -0.56 39.78 17.00
C ASN A 832 -0.38 41.24 16.52
N PRO A 833 0.04 42.19 17.37
CA PRO A 833 0.15 43.59 16.98
C PRO A 833 1.29 43.86 15.99
N ASP A 834 2.33 43.03 15.98
CA ASP A 834 3.52 43.26 15.14
C ASP A 834 3.17 43.10 13.65
N ILE A 835 2.36 42.09 13.31
CA ILE A 835 1.93 41.84 11.92
C ILE A 835 0.99 42.92 11.37
N LEU A 836 0.30 43.67 12.25
CA LEU A 836 -0.58 44.77 11.82
C LEU A 836 0.19 45.94 11.18
N SER A 837 1.51 46.00 11.39
CA SER A 837 2.38 47.00 10.74
C SER A 837 2.87 46.58 9.35
N GLU A 838 2.87 45.28 9.06
CA GLU A 838 3.29 44.70 7.77
C GLU A 838 2.09 44.44 6.84
N LEU A 839 0.89 44.23 7.39
CA LEU A 839 -0.35 44.06 6.63
C LEU A 839 -0.87 45.40 6.07
N THR A 840 -0.58 45.68 4.79
CA THR A 840 -1.30 46.71 4.03
C THR A 840 -2.71 46.22 3.68
N LEU A 841 -3.74 46.66 4.42
CA LEU A 841 -5.14 46.19 4.37
C LEU A 841 -6.13 47.22 3.80
#